data_AF-A0A7X6QBF0-F1
#
_entry.id   AF-A0A7X6QBF0-F1
#
_cell.length_a   1.000
_cell.length_b   1.000
_cell.length_c   1.000
_cell.angle_alpha   90.00
_cell.angle_beta   90.00
_cell.angle_gamma   90.00
#
_symmetry.space_group_name_H-M   'P 1'
#
loop_
_entity.id
_entity.type
_entity.pdbx_description
1 polymer ?
#
loop_
_entity_poly.entity_id
_entity_poly.type
_entity_poly.pdbx_seq_one_letter_code
_entity_poly.pdbx_strand_id
1 'polypeptide(L)'
;MKRIFSLFLMVLIATSFVDAQPVSEQAAMLVAQQFAVSGPVSCRSVSRDQISVTLSYTAKTGRLNDFYVFNYGDENGFVIVSADLRTKQSVLAYSDQGSFDDEFIPSNVEKVLASYQEQIEAVRHNRAGAAVQSGHNGVPEVIVKPLITTVWDQDPPFNLLCPIDKETGLRSLTGCMATAMAQTMNYWEWPASGQGLHFNTRDTTLCVNFDESVYDWDNMIEDYSLGGTAEQEAAVQRLMYDCGIAINTTYGSSASAAYLSDVQKAIITYFDYASSAKMIQHKDCESEWDNILKQELDTGRPILYGGYTLDRTIGHAFICDGYDSQDYFHYNFGWNGYCDGFYLSSAIDLKEIDVNFSSNMLAVIGIVPDYDDTCRDGDGIFELYGDYAVFRGIIHAYDSVRVLTIPEKAVIDGKTYPVGIIETYSFFCNKYISGLLIPASVYQIGDYAFYGCSRLKEVVVPPSLVYLNGGIFGSCNNMEHLSVSLGNPHFDSRNNCNAIIETKTDRLVQGCNYTVVPDGVVTIGANAFEAFDGIVTVRLPGSVINIELEAYYGCSSLKNVFLHDGIEAVGASAFEGCTSLKDIYSYAKTPPQIQSSTFPEGCTVHVMPGFGDKYRADYFWRGFNIVEDLNPDPTAVIPVPDDGQPRYYDLKGNPASYGSKGLRIGNGRKYYLN
;
A
#
# COMPACT_ATOMS: atom_id res chain seq x y z
N MET A 1 56.71 47.94 11.68
CA MET A 1 55.79 47.64 10.57
C MET A 1 54.39 47.39 11.13
N LYS A 2 53.41 48.14 10.58
CA LYS A 2 51.94 47.93 10.48
C LYS A 2 51.35 46.81 11.39
N ARG A 3 50.59 47.11 12.45
CA ARG A 3 49.20 47.64 12.51
C ARG A 3 48.19 46.84 11.69
N ILE A 4 47.10 46.47 12.40
CA ILE A 4 45.67 46.36 12.03
C ILE A 4 45.16 44.98 12.50
N PHE A 5 44.07 44.78 13.25
CA PHE A 5 43.24 45.58 14.15
C PHE A 5 42.19 44.57 14.67
N SER A 6 42.29 44.10 15.91
CA SER A 6 41.18 43.40 16.58
C SER A 6 40.25 44.46 17.15
N LEU A 7 39.02 44.58 16.63
CA LEU A 7 37.90 45.45 17.08
C LEU A 7 36.86 45.33 15.95
N PHE A 8 35.63 44.84 16.09
CA PHE A 8 34.51 45.09 17.00
C PHE A 8 33.50 43.95 16.68
N LEU A 9 32.65 43.39 17.54
CA LEU A 9 31.59 44.07 18.29
C LEU A 9 31.05 43.07 19.35
N MET A 10 31.49 43.24 20.61
CA MET A 10 30.68 42.88 21.76
C MET A 10 29.53 43.89 21.78
N VAL A 11 28.32 43.47 21.43
CA VAL A 11 27.14 44.31 21.61
C VAL A 11 26.84 44.37 23.10
N LEU A 12 26.86 45.58 23.62
CA LEU A 12 26.40 45.94 24.96
C LEU A 12 25.01 45.33 25.22
N ILE A 13 24.82 44.85 26.45
CA ILE A 13 23.51 44.78 27.09
C ILE A 13 23.06 46.23 27.31
N ALA A 14 22.62 46.87 26.24
CA ALA A 14 21.69 47.98 26.29
C ALA A 14 20.31 47.36 26.24
N THR A 15 19.40 47.82 27.11
CA THR A 15 17.98 47.47 27.10
C THR A 15 17.41 47.66 25.69
N SER A 16 17.41 46.59 24.89
CA SER A 16 16.87 46.60 23.54
C SER A 16 15.38 46.29 23.65
N PHE A 17 14.57 47.32 23.43
CA PHE A 17 13.21 47.16 22.99
C PHE A 17 13.20 46.10 21.87
N VAL A 18 12.46 45.00 22.07
CA VAL A 18 12.33 43.91 21.10
C VAL A 18 11.46 44.43 19.96
N ASP A 19 12.11 45.07 18.99
CA ASP A 19 11.53 45.49 17.71
C ASP A 19 11.56 44.30 16.73
N ALA A 20 10.82 44.38 15.62
CA ALA A 20 10.78 43.31 14.62
C ALA A 20 12.18 42.83 14.18
N GLN A 21 12.34 41.53 13.90
CA GLN A 21 13.62 40.95 13.42
C GLN A 21 13.52 40.50 11.96
N PRO A 22 13.47 41.44 10.99
CA PRO A 22 13.29 41.10 9.59
C PRO A 22 14.49 40.39 9.00
N VAL A 23 14.22 39.39 8.17
CA VAL A 23 15.20 38.69 7.32
C VAL A 23 15.13 39.28 5.92
N SER A 24 16.28 39.64 5.35
CA SER A 24 16.34 40.14 3.97
C SER A 24 16.18 39.02 2.96
N GLU A 25 15.76 39.35 1.75
CA GLU A 25 15.66 38.40 0.63
C GLU A 25 16.98 37.66 0.38
N GLN A 26 18.12 38.37 0.47
CA GLN A 26 19.46 37.77 0.33
C GLN A 26 19.75 36.74 1.43
N ALA A 27 19.37 37.03 2.67
CA ALA A 27 19.53 36.10 3.78
C ALA A 27 18.59 34.89 3.63
N ALA A 28 17.35 35.11 3.22
CA ALA A 28 16.38 34.04 2.95
C ALA A 28 16.83 33.14 1.78
N MET A 29 17.42 33.73 0.74
CA MET A 29 17.97 32.98 -0.39
C MET A 29 19.15 32.09 0.04
N LEU A 30 19.99 32.53 0.98
CA LEU A 30 21.06 31.68 1.54
C LEU A 30 20.48 30.49 2.32
N VAL A 31 19.39 30.70 3.08
CA VAL A 31 18.67 29.61 3.74
C VAL A 31 18.11 28.62 2.71
N ALA A 32 17.48 29.11 1.65
CA ALA A 32 16.96 28.28 0.56
C ALA A 32 18.08 27.49 -0.15
N GLN A 33 19.21 28.12 -0.45
CA GLN A 33 20.37 27.44 -1.04
C GLN A 33 20.94 26.35 -0.11
N GLN A 34 21.05 26.66 1.18
CA GLN A 34 21.50 25.68 2.17
C GLN A 34 20.51 24.50 2.27
N PHE A 35 19.20 24.78 2.28
CA PHE A 35 18.16 23.76 2.30
C PHE A 35 18.14 22.92 1.01
N ALA A 36 18.43 23.51 -0.15
CA ALA A 36 18.53 22.76 -1.41
C ALA A 36 19.64 21.68 -1.37
N VAL A 37 20.79 22.01 -0.77
CA VAL A 37 21.94 21.11 -0.66
C VAL A 37 21.76 20.06 0.44
N SER A 38 21.08 20.43 1.53
CA SER A 38 20.93 19.61 2.74
C SER A 38 19.54 19.00 2.95
N GLY A 39 18.54 19.28 2.10
CA GLY A 39 17.16 18.83 2.28
C GLY A 39 16.89 17.40 1.79
N PRO A 40 15.65 16.90 1.96
CA PRO A 40 15.23 15.59 1.47
C PRO A 40 15.26 15.61 -0.07
N VAL A 41 15.89 14.60 -0.69
CA VAL A 41 16.09 14.54 -2.15
C VAL A 41 15.56 13.20 -2.67
N SER A 42 14.24 13.01 -2.63
CA SER A 42 13.69 11.74 -3.08
C SER A 42 13.53 11.66 -4.60
N CYS A 43 13.25 12.77 -5.31
CA CYS A 43 13.02 12.71 -6.78
C CYS A 43 13.59 13.86 -7.66
N ARG A 44 14.66 14.56 -7.27
CA ARG A 44 15.18 15.65 -8.13
C ARG A 44 15.88 15.14 -9.39
N SER A 45 15.60 15.76 -10.53
CA SER A 45 16.20 15.41 -11.84
C SER A 45 17.66 15.88 -12.01
N VAL A 46 18.16 16.69 -11.07
CA VAL A 46 19.47 17.37 -11.15
C VAL A 46 20.32 17.12 -9.90
N SER A 47 21.65 17.08 -10.07
CA SER A 47 22.61 16.99 -8.97
C SER A 47 22.52 18.20 -8.02
N ARG A 48 22.73 17.98 -6.71
CA ARG A 48 22.63 19.02 -5.66
C ARG A 48 23.46 20.27 -5.93
N ASP A 49 24.63 20.11 -6.56
CA ASP A 49 25.56 21.21 -6.86
C ASP A 49 25.15 22.07 -8.07
N GLN A 50 24.06 21.67 -8.76
CA GLN A 50 23.56 22.32 -9.98
C GLN A 50 22.16 22.92 -9.79
N ILE A 51 21.58 22.84 -8.59
CA ILE A 51 20.23 23.34 -8.31
C ILE A 51 20.26 24.88 -8.37
N SER A 52 19.52 25.45 -9.33
CA SER A 52 19.24 26.88 -9.36
C SER A 52 18.20 27.20 -8.30
N VAL A 53 18.41 28.29 -7.56
CA VAL A 53 17.45 28.81 -6.59
C VAL A 53 16.98 30.16 -7.11
N THR A 54 15.69 30.28 -7.41
CA THR A 54 15.09 31.50 -7.96
C THR A 54 13.95 31.97 -7.06
N LEU A 55 13.90 33.27 -6.78
CA LEU A 55 12.76 33.86 -6.09
C LEU A 55 11.53 33.76 -6.99
N SER A 56 10.47 33.12 -6.49
CA SER A 56 9.19 32.99 -7.17
C SER A 56 8.17 33.98 -6.60
N TYR A 57 8.02 34.02 -5.28
CA TYR A 57 6.99 34.84 -4.62
C TYR A 57 7.51 35.55 -3.37
N THR A 58 6.95 36.72 -3.05
CA THR A 58 7.19 37.43 -1.79
C THR A 58 5.88 37.87 -1.17
N ALA A 59 5.53 37.26 -0.03
CA ALA A 59 4.37 37.68 0.77
C ALA A 59 4.71 38.93 1.58
N LYS A 60 3.74 39.85 1.70
CA LYS A 60 3.94 41.13 2.39
C LYS A 60 2.70 41.56 3.16
N THR A 61 2.93 42.15 4.34
CA THR A 61 1.94 42.88 5.11
C THR A 61 2.37 44.32 5.28
N GLY A 62 1.60 45.24 4.69
CA GLY A 62 1.97 46.65 4.62
C GLY A 62 3.27 46.86 3.84
N ARG A 63 4.34 47.27 4.53
CA ARG A 63 5.68 47.49 3.93
C ARG A 63 6.70 46.42 4.32
N LEU A 64 6.31 45.44 5.14
CA LEU A 64 7.19 44.39 5.62
C LEU A 64 6.93 43.12 4.82
N ASN A 65 8.00 42.42 4.46
CA ASN A 65 7.89 41.09 3.84
C ASN A 65 7.62 40.07 4.95
N ASP A 66 6.74 39.11 4.72
CA ASP A 66 6.36 38.07 5.69
C ASP A 66 7.15 36.78 5.47
N PHE A 67 7.26 36.35 4.22
CA PHE A 67 8.09 35.24 3.78
C PHE A 67 8.41 35.34 2.28
N TYR A 68 9.33 34.49 1.85
CA TYR A 68 9.80 34.37 0.48
C TYR A 68 9.59 32.93 0.01
N VAL A 69 9.20 32.73 -1.25
CA VAL A 69 9.14 31.40 -1.87
C VAL A 69 10.22 31.33 -2.93
N PHE A 70 11.04 30.28 -2.87
CA PHE A 70 12.09 30.02 -3.84
C PHE A 70 11.85 28.69 -4.55
N ASN A 71 11.93 28.68 -5.87
CA ASN A 71 11.88 27.46 -6.69
C ASN A 71 13.28 26.88 -6.88
N TYR A 72 13.33 25.56 -7.01
CA TYR A 72 14.53 24.79 -7.33
C TYR A 72 14.54 24.39 -8.81
N GLY A 73 14.87 25.34 -9.69
CA GLY A 73 14.71 25.17 -11.13
C GLY A 73 13.25 24.86 -11.51
N ASP A 74 13.07 24.33 -12.72
CA ASP A 74 11.75 23.90 -13.19
C ASP A 74 11.48 22.49 -12.63
N GLU A 75 10.36 22.31 -11.94
CA GLU A 75 9.84 21.04 -11.41
C GLU A 75 10.64 20.32 -10.28
N ASN A 76 11.73 20.87 -9.72
CA ASN A 76 12.49 20.18 -8.64
C ASN A 76 12.13 20.62 -7.21
N GLY A 77 10.96 21.20 -7.04
CA GLY A 77 10.41 21.63 -5.75
C GLY A 77 10.58 23.11 -5.46
N PHE A 78 10.08 23.49 -4.29
CA PHE A 78 10.16 24.85 -3.78
C PHE A 78 10.40 24.85 -2.26
N VAL A 79 10.79 26.00 -1.72
CA VAL A 79 10.90 26.23 -0.28
C VAL A 79 10.30 27.58 0.08
N ILE A 80 9.60 27.63 1.21
CA ILE A 80 9.03 28.84 1.79
C ILE A 80 9.88 29.23 3.00
N VAL A 81 10.49 30.41 2.97
CA VAL A 81 11.42 30.89 4.00
C VAL A 81 10.85 32.12 4.68
N SER A 82 10.73 32.07 6.01
CA SER A 82 10.27 33.18 6.84
C SER A 82 11.13 34.43 6.66
N ALA A 83 10.46 35.58 6.59
CA ALA A 83 11.11 36.88 6.60
C ALA A 83 11.25 37.45 8.02
N ASP A 84 11.08 36.65 9.07
CA ASP A 84 11.24 37.07 10.48
C ASP A 84 11.92 35.97 11.32
N LEU A 85 12.96 36.32 12.08
CA LEU A 85 13.76 35.35 12.84
C LEU A 85 13.04 34.73 14.06
N ARG A 86 11.86 35.25 14.40
CA ARG A 86 11.08 34.81 15.57
C ARG A 86 10.06 33.69 15.26
N THR A 87 10.02 33.21 14.02
CA THR A 87 9.25 31.99 13.68
C THR A 87 9.90 30.74 14.29
N LYS A 88 9.09 29.70 14.53
CA LYS A 88 9.53 28.38 15.06
C LYS A 88 10.71 27.84 14.26
N GLN A 89 10.65 27.99 12.93
CA GLN A 89 11.71 27.59 12.00
C GLN A 89 11.91 28.65 10.91
N SER A 90 13.10 28.69 10.30
CA SER A 90 13.37 29.55 9.14
C SER A 90 12.61 29.09 7.90
N VAL A 91 12.50 27.78 7.69
CA VAL A 91 11.72 27.18 6.60
C VAL A 91 10.31 26.93 7.11
N LEU A 92 9.31 27.48 6.45
CA LEU A 92 7.90 27.32 6.82
C LEU A 92 7.26 26.13 6.11
N ALA A 93 7.70 25.85 4.88
CA ALA A 93 7.26 24.72 4.09
C ALA A 93 8.29 24.39 3.00
N TYR A 94 8.24 23.17 2.47
CA TYR A 94 9.02 22.76 1.33
C TYR A 94 8.29 21.67 0.52
N SER A 95 8.62 21.57 -0.75
CA SER A 95 8.31 20.41 -1.58
C SER A 95 9.56 19.95 -2.31
N ASP A 96 9.65 18.66 -2.59
CA ASP A 96 10.70 18.09 -3.44
C ASP A 96 10.25 17.81 -4.89
N GLN A 97 9.00 18.16 -5.22
CA GLN A 97 8.41 18.07 -6.57
C GLN A 97 7.80 19.41 -7.02
N GLY A 98 7.67 19.57 -8.34
CA GLY A 98 6.93 20.68 -8.93
C GLY A 98 7.60 22.04 -8.72
N SER A 99 6.82 23.10 -8.79
CA SER A 99 7.28 24.48 -8.60
C SER A 99 6.14 25.35 -8.11
N PHE A 100 6.47 26.48 -7.51
CA PHE A 100 5.49 27.49 -7.10
C PHE A 100 5.40 28.60 -8.15
N ASP A 101 4.20 28.87 -8.64
CA ASP A 101 3.84 29.95 -9.58
C ASP A 101 2.90 30.95 -8.86
N ASP A 102 3.27 32.23 -8.86
CA ASP A 102 2.50 33.28 -8.19
C ASP A 102 1.31 33.78 -9.04
N GLU A 103 1.24 33.41 -10.32
CA GLU A 103 0.07 33.67 -11.17
C GLU A 103 -1.11 32.74 -10.86
N PHE A 104 -0.84 31.57 -10.24
CA PHE A 104 -1.85 30.60 -9.85
C PHE A 104 -1.52 29.93 -8.52
N ILE A 105 -2.15 30.41 -7.44
CA ILE A 105 -2.06 29.81 -6.11
C ILE A 105 -3.43 29.19 -5.77
N PRO A 106 -3.52 27.86 -5.55
CA PRO A 106 -4.78 27.25 -5.21
C PRO A 106 -5.36 27.81 -3.91
N SER A 107 -6.68 28.01 -3.87
CA SER A 107 -7.32 28.75 -2.78
C SER A 107 -7.07 28.16 -1.38
N ASN A 108 -6.92 26.85 -1.25
CA ASN A 108 -6.55 26.18 0.01
C ASN A 108 -5.07 26.39 0.39
N VAL A 109 -4.16 26.44 -0.58
CA VAL A 109 -2.75 26.83 -0.37
C VAL A 109 -2.67 28.30 0.06
N GLU A 110 -3.40 29.21 -0.60
CA GLU A 110 -3.48 30.63 -0.22
C GLU A 110 -3.86 30.82 1.25
N LYS A 111 -4.75 29.96 1.79
CA LYS A 111 -5.14 30.02 3.20
C LYS A 111 -4.02 29.59 4.15
N VAL A 112 -3.28 28.53 3.81
CA VAL A 112 -2.10 28.13 4.59
C VAL A 112 -1.07 29.26 4.60
N LEU A 113 -0.84 29.90 3.44
CA LEU A 113 0.07 31.03 3.31
C LEU A 113 -0.40 32.27 4.09
N ALA A 114 -1.68 32.64 3.99
CA ALA A 114 -2.26 33.74 4.75
C ALA A 114 -2.16 33.51 6.27
N SER A 115 -2.33 32.27 6.73
CA SER A 115 -2.10 31.88 8.12
C SER A 115 -0.69 32.23 8.60
N TYR A 116 0.32 31.91 7.81
CA TYR A 116 1.70 32.26 8.15
C TYR A 116 1.90 33.78 8.18
N GLN A 117 1.32 34.53 7.25
CA GLN A 117 1.39 36.00 7.28
C GLN A 117 0.79 36.57 8.57
N GLU A 118 -0.40 36.13 8.97
CA GLU A 118 -1.06 36.58 10.20
C GLU A 118 -0.24 36.24 11.45
N GLN A 119 0.33 35.03 11.52
CA GLN A 119 1.18 34.59 12.63
C GLN A 119 2.47 35.40 12.72
N ILE A 120 3.13 35.64 11.59
CA ILE A 120 4.35 36.46 11.50
C ILE A 120 4.05 37.91 11.86
N GLU A 121 2.92 38.45 11.39
CA GLU A 121 2.45 39.79 11.77
C GLU A 121 2.18 39.87 13.27
N ALA A 122 1.51 38.89 13.87
CA ALA A 122 1.22 38.88 15.29
C ALA A 122 2.48 38.84 16.16
N VAL A 123 3.48 38.03 15.77
CA VAL A 123 4.80 38.02 16.44
C VAL A 123 5.50 39.36 16.36
N ARG A 124 5.31 40.14 15.28
CA ARG A 124 5.86 41.50 15.18
C ARG A 124 5.23 42.47 16.18
N HIS A 125 3.96 42.29 16.49
CA HIS A 125 3.23 43.17 17.41
C HIS A 125 3.32 42.74 18.88
N ASN A 126 3.61 41.46 19.16
CA ASN A 126 3.63 40.93 20.52
C ASN A 126 5.04 41.01 21.15
N ARG A 127 5.11 41.50 22.41
CA ARG A 127 6.37 41.79 23.14
C ARG A 127 6.86 40.63 24.02
N ALA A 128 6.10 39.55 24.12
CA ALA A 128 6.47 38.34 24.85
C ALA A 128 7.43 37.48 24.00
N GLY A 129 8.45 36.92 24.64
CA GLY A 129 9.66 36.43 24.00
C GLY A 129 9.45 35.14 23.23
N ALA A 130 9.20 35.25 21.92
CA ALA A 130 9.31 34.12 21.01
C ALA A 130 10.71 33.47 21.15
N ALA A 131 10.73 32.17 21.46
CA ALA A 131 11.95 31.40 21.61
C ALA A 131 12.81 31.53 20.34
N VAL A 132 14.08 31.88 20.53
CA VAL A 132 15.09 31.94 19.48
C VAL A 132 15.25 30.56 18.86
N GLN A 133 15.29 30.51 17.52
CA GLN A 133 15.56 29.34 16.69
C GLN A 133 16.40 28.26 17.39
N SER A 134 15.78 27.16 17.81
CA SER A 134 16.49 25.89 17.94
C SER A 134 16.63 25.31 16.54
N GLY A 135 17.58 25.83 15.77
CA GLY A 135 17.82 25.37 14.40
C GLY A 135 18.08 23.86 14.38
N HIS A 136 17.12 23.09 13.88
CA HIS A 136 17.37 21.72 13.47
C HIS A 136 18.25 21.77 12.21
N ASN A 137 19.57 21.69 12.41
CA ASN A 137 20.58 21.78 11.34
C ASN A 137 20.76 20.45 10.57
N GLY A 138 19.69 19.67 10.39
CA GLY A 138 19.73 18.34 9.77
C GLY A 138 18.83 18.24 8.54
N VAL A 139 19.11 17.28 7.67
CA VAL A 139 18.19 16.85 6.61
C VAL A 139 16.93 16.31 7.29
N PRO A 140 15.71 16.79 7.01
CA PRO A 140 14.50 16.17 7.53
C PRO A 140 14.39 14.73 7.00
N GLU A 141 14.30 13.75 7.91
CA GLU A 141 13.95 12.36 7.58
C GLU A 141 12.43 12.20 7.59
N VAL A 142 11.85 11.75 6.47
CA VAL A 142 10.41 11.47 6.39
C VAL A 142 10.09 10.25 7.27
N ILE A 143 9.25 10.43 8.29
CA ILE A 143 8.88 9.38 9.26
C ILE A 143 7.69 8.59 8.74
N VAL A 144 6.62 9.29 8.37
CA VAL A 144 5.48 8.72 7.65
C VAL A 144 5.47 9.33 6.26
N LYS A 145 5.71 8.49 5.25
CA LYS A 145 5.60 8.89 3.84
C LYS A 145 4.15 9.24 3.52
N PRO A 146 3.90 10.13 2.54
CA PRO A 146 2.55 10.43 2.05
C PRO A 146 1.76 9.13 1.84
N LEU A 147 0.66 8.99 2.58
CA LEU A 147 -0.21 7.81 2.54
C LEU A 147 -1.10 7.85 1.29
N ILE A 148 -1.54 9.04 0.87
CA ILE A 148 -2.31 9.26 -0.34
C ILE A 148 -1.35 9.30 -1.54
N THR A 149 -1.57 8.42 -2.51
CA THR A 149 -0.77 8.39 -3.74
C THR A 149 -1.46 9.08 -4.92
N THR A 150 -2.77 9.32 -4.83
CA THR A 150 -3.52 10.04 -5.86
C THR A 150 -3.10 11.50 -5.94
N VAL A 151 -3.01 12.03 -7.15
CA VAL A 151 -2.83 13.45 -7.45
C VAL A 151 -4.06 13.97 -8.17
N TRP A 152 -5.22 13.92 -7.51
CA TRP A 152 -6.49 14.28 -8.14
C TRP A 152 -6.75 15.79 -8.16
N ASP A 153 -7.69 16.21 -9.00
CA ASP A 153 -8.06 17.60 -9.23
C ASP A 153 -9.57 17.81 -9.00
N GLN A 154 -10.05 19.04 -9.25
CA GLN A 154 -11.44 19.45 -9.18
C GLN A 154 -12.05 19.74 -10.56
N ASP A 155 -11.22 19.77 -11.60
CA ASP A 155 -11.59 20.00 -12.99
C ASP A 155 -11.76 18.69 -13.78
N PRO A 156 -12.02 18.69 -15.10
CA PRO A 156 -12.12 17.45 -15.86
C PRO A 156 -10.87 16.55 -15.73
N PRO A 157 -11.03 15.21 -15.63
CA PRO A 157 -12.29 14.48 -15.81
C PRO A 157 -13.18 14.42 -14.56
N PHE A 158 -12.69 14.85 -13.39
CA PHE A 158 -13.33 14.64 -12.08
C PHE A 158 -14.73 15.25 -11.96
N ASN A 159 -14.95 16.44 -12.55
CA ASN A 159 -16.20 17.19 -12.40
C ASN A 159 -17.26 16.94 -13.49
N LEU A 160 -17.07 15.97 -14.39
CA LEU A 160 -17.92 15.86 -15.57
C LEU A 160 -19.39 15.50 -15.25
N LEU A 161 -19.65 14.92 -14.07
CA LEU A 161 -21.00 14.69 -13.54
C LEU A 161 -21.54 15.85 -12.69
N CYS A 162 -20.72 16.82 -12.29
CA CYS A 162 -21.16 17.98 -11.51
C CYS A 162 -22.19 18.82 -12.29
N PRO A 163 -23.12 19.52 -11.62
CA PRO A 163 -24.13 20.31 -12.29
C PRO A 163 -23.54 21.49 -13.06
N ILE A 164 -24.29 21.98 -14.05
CA ILE A 164 -23.99 23.23 -14.74
C ILE A 164 -24.38 24.39 -13.82
N ASP A 165 -23.44 25.30 -13.60
CA ASP A 165 -23.68 26.56 -12.92
C ASP A 165 -24.67 27.40 -13.75
N LYS A 166 -25.81 27.73 -13.14
CA LYS A 166 -26.91 28.43 -13.82
C LYS A 166 -26.55 29.87 -14.16
N GLU A 167 -25.60 30.48 -13.45
CA GLU A 167 -25.22 31.88 -13.66
C GLU A 167 -24.23 32.03 -14.82
N THR A 168 -23.25 31.12 -14.91
CA THR A 168 -22.17 31.21 -15.92
C THR A 168 -22.39 30.28 -17.11
N GLY A 169 -23.22 29.25 -16.97
CA GLY A 169 -23.41 28.19 -17.98
C GLY A 169 -22.24 27.21 -18.08
N LEU A 170 -21.25 27.30 -17.18
CA LEU A 170 -20.07 26.43 -17.15
C LEU A 170 -20.29 25.25 -16.19
N ARG A 171 -19.51 24.18 -16.37
CA ARG A 171 -19.49 23.04 -15.44
C ARG A 171 -18.99 23.50 -14.08
N SER A 172 -19.64 23.06 -13.01
CA SER A 172 -19.16 23.34 -11.65
C SER A 172 -17.93 22.49 -11.32
N LEU A 173 -17.03 23.02 -10.48
CA LEU A 173 -15.93 22.23 -9.90
C LEU A 173 -16.47 21.16 -8.93
N THR A 174 -15.73 20.09 -8.68
CA THR A 174 -16.10 19.12 -7.62
C THR A 174 -16.13 19.79 -6.24
N GLY A 175 -15.15 20.66 -5.97
CA GLY A 175 -14.93 21.32 -4.69
C GLY A 175 -13.90 20.59 -3.82
N CYS A 176 -13.01 21.36 -3.19
CA CYS A 176 -11.89 20.82 -2.41
C CYS A 176 -12.29 19.79 -1.33
N MET A 177 -13.45 19.97 -0.69
CA MET A 177 -13.98 19.02 0.29
C MET A 177 -14.37 17.67 -0.33
N ALA A 178 -15.01 17.69 -1.51
CA ALA A 178 -15.39 16.48 -2.23
C ALA A 178 -14.14 15.76 -2.76
N THR A 179 -13.18 16.50 -3.33
CA THR A 179 -11.91 15.94 -3.80
C THR A 179 -11.08 15.34 -2.67
N ALA A 180 -10.93 16.04 -1.55
CA ALA A 180 -10.21 15.50 -0.39
C ALA A 180 -10.90 14.24 0.17
N MET A 181 -12.22 14.26 0.30
CA MET A 181 -13.02 13.12 0.73
C MET A 181 -12.86 11.93 -0.22
N ALA A 182 -12.97 12.16 -1.53
CA ALA A 182 -12.85 11.12 -2.55
C ALA A 182 -11.46 10.47 -2.56
N GLN A 183 -10.38 11.26 -2.49
CA GLN A 183 -9.01 10.72 -2.37
C GLN A 183 -8.83 9.93 -1.07
N THR A 184 -9.41 10.39 0.04
CA THR A 184 -9.38 9.64 1.31
C THR A 184 -10.13 8.31 1.19
N MET A 185 -11.27 8.29 0.51
CA MET A 185 -12.03 7.06 0.27
C MET A 185 -11.31 6.10 -0.68
N ASN A 186 -10.64 6.63 -1.71
CA ASN A 186 -9.82 5.85 -2.64
C ASN A 186 -8.64 5.19 -1.93
N TYR A 187 -7.98 5.87 -0.98
CA TYR A 187 -6.93 5.26 -0.16
C TYR A 187 -7.40 4.01 0.58
N TRP A 188 -8.65 4.02 1.07
CA TRP A 188 -9.26 2.86 1.72
C TRP A 188 -9.86 1.86 0.73
N GLU A 189 -10.02 2.23 -0.55
CA GLU A 189 -10.78 1.47 -1.56
C GLU A 189 -12.18 1.06 -1.01
N TRP A 190 -12.83 1.98 -0.29
CA TRP A 190 -14.05 1.70 0.48
C TRP A 190 -15.13 2.80 0.37
N PRO A 191 -16.43 2.43 0.31
CA PRO A 191 -17.00 1.07 0.32
C PRO A 191 -17.08 0.44 -1.07
N ALA A 192 -17.54 -0.82 -1.19
CA ALA A 192 -17.91 -1.36 -2.50
C ALA A 192 -19.11 -0.61 -3.12
N SER A 193 -20.06 -0.19 -2.27
CA SER A 193 -21.19 0.65 -2.64
C SER A 193 -21.61 1.54 -1.50
N GLY A 194 -22.19 2.70 -1.80
CA GLY A 194 -22.78 3.57 -0.78
C GLY A 194 -24.11 3.01 -0.25
N GLN A 195 -24.70 3.71 0.73
CA GLN A 195 -25.98 3.33 1.31
C GLN A 195 -26.94 4.51 1.52
N GLY A 196 -28.22 4.27 1.27
CA GLY A 196 -29.31 5.20 1.50
C GLY A 196 -29.52 6.22 0.39
N LEU A 197 -30.53 7.07 0.58
CA LEU A 197 -30.92 8.12 -0.37
C LEU A 197 -30.67 9.48 0.25
N HIS A 198 -30.01 10.38 -0.49
CA HIS A 198 -29.77 11.74 -0.03
C HIS A 198 -30.17 12.78 -1.08
N PHE A 199 -30.79 13.84 -0.61
CA PHE A 199 -31.06 15.06 -1.37
C PHE A 199 -30.14 16.14 -0.83
N ASN A 200 -29.38 16.79 -1.72
CA ASN A 200 -28.55 17.91 -1.32
C ASN A 200 -29.44 19.00 -0.69
N THR A 201 -29.17 19.35 0.56
CA THR A 201 -30.04 20.27 1.31
C THR A 201 -29.98 21.71 0.81
N ARG A 202 -28.96 22.06 0.02
CA ARG A 202 -28.73 23.41 -0.53
C ARG A 202 -29.27 23.56 -1.96
N ASP A 203 -29.38 22.45 -2.69
CA ASP A 203 -30.16 22.34 -3.92
C ASP A 203 -30.88 20.98 -3.96
N THR A 204 -32.15 20.97 -3.55
CA THR A 204 -32.94 19.74 -3.44
C THR A 204 -33.30 19.10 -4.78
N THR A 205 -32.93 19.73 -5.90
CA THR A 205 -33.04 19.10 -7.23
C THR A 205 -31.91 18.11 -7.50
N LEU A 206 -30.83 18.17 -6.71
CA LEU A 206 -29.72 17.24 -6.78
C LEU A 206 -29.90 16.15 -5.73
N CYS A 207 -29.88 14.89 -6.16
CA CYS A 207 -29.96 13.73 -5.27
C CYS A 207 -29.11 12.57 -5.80
N VAL A 208 -28.74 11.69 -4.88
CA VAL A 208 -28.08 10.43 -5.17
C VAL A 208 -28.75 9.33 -4.36
N ASN A 209 -29.11 8.24 -5.03
CA ASN A 209 -29.40 6.98 -4.38
C ASN A 209 -28.07 6.22 -4.21
N PHE A 210 -27.50 6.27 -3.01
CA PHE A 210 -26.22 5.65 -2.72
C PHE A 210 -26.29 4.12 -2.79
N ASP A 211 -27.47 3.52 -2.58
CA ASP A 211 -27.70 2.07 -2.77
C ASP A 211 -27.41 1.60 -4.21
N GLU A 212 -27.45 2.52 -5.19
CA GLU A 212 -27.15 2.26 -6.61
C GLU A 212 -25.73 2.71 -7.00
N SER A 213 -24.94 3.18 -6.04
CA SER A 213 -23.62 3.76 -6.27
C SER A 213 -22.56 2.71 -6.00
N VAL A 214 -22.04 2.10 -7.06
CA VAL A 214 -20.96 1.12 -7.01
C VAL A 214 -19.65 1.80 -7.37
N TYR A 215 -18.62 1.64 -6.54
CA TYR A 215 -17.33 2.27 -6.73
C TYR A 215 -16.32 1.26 -7.30
N ASP A 216 -15.86 1.55 -8.51
CA ASP A 216 -14.89 0.71 -9.23
C ASP A 216 -13.46 1.17 -8.92
N TRP A 217 -12.99 0.77 -7.73
CA TRP A 217 -11.69 1.18 -7.21
C TRP A 217 -10.53 0.79 -8.13
N ASP A 218 -10.60 -0.38 -8.78
CA ASP A 218 -9.56 -0.89 -9.69
C ASP A 218 -9.35 0.04 -10.91
N ASN A 219 -10.38 0.78 -11.32
CA ASN A 219 -10.32 1.73 -12.43
C ASN A 219 -10.04 3.18 -11.98
N MET A 220 -9.98 3.47 -10.68
CA MET A 220 -9.61 4.79 -10.18
C MET A 220 -8.08 4.90 -10.06
N ILE A 221 -7.43 5.41 -11.10
CA ILE A 221 -5.96 5.52 -11.15
C ILE A 221 -5.44 6.72 -10.34
N GLU A 222 -4.15 6.67 -10.00
CA GLU A 222 -3.51 7.68 -9.14
C GLU A 222 -3.41 9.06 -9.81
N ASP A 223 -3.12 9.10 -11.11
CA ASP A 223 -2.81 10.33 -11.85
C ASP A 223 -3.56 10.38 -13.19
N TYR A 224 -4.33 11.45 -13.40
CA TYR A 224 -5.11 11.71 -14.63
C TYR A 224 -4.51 12.84 -15.49
N SER A 225 -3.31 13.33 -15.20
CA SER A 225 -2.65 14.42 -15.92
C SER A 225 -2.44 14.13 -17.42
N LEU A 226 -2.34 12.86 -17.80
CA LEU A 226 -2.25 12.38 -19.19
C LEU A 226 -3.58 11.86 -19.76
N GLY A 227 -4.68 11.99 -19.01
CA GLY A 227 -5.99 11.44 -19.32
C GLY A 227 -6.17 9.97 -18.92
N GLY A 228 -7.43 9.54 -18.71
CA GLY A 228 -7.79 8.16 -18.41
C GLY A 228 -8.56 7.49 -19.57
N THR A 229 -8.80 6.18 -19.48
CA THR A 229 -9.81 5.53 -20.34
C THR A 229 -11.21 5.99 -19.95
N ALA A 230 -12.20 5.74 -20.80
CA ALA A 230 -13.59 6.08 -20.50
C ALA A 230 -14.10 5.42 -19.21
N GLU A 231 -13.66 4.19 -18.94
CA GLU A 231 -13.98 3.45 -17.71
C GLU A 231 -13.31 4.08 -16.49
N GLN A 232 -12.03 4.43 -16.60
CA GLN A 232 -11.28 5.07 -15.51
C GLN A 232 -11.83 6.45 -15.17
N GLU A 233 -12.16 7.25 -16.18
CA GLU A 233 -12.76 8.57 -15.98
C GLU A 233 -14.17 8.44 -15.38
N ALA A 234 -14.99 7.50 -15.86
CA ALA A 234 -16.33 7.27 -15.33
C ALA A 234 -16.30 6.83 -13.85
N ALA A 235 -15.33 6.00 -13.46
CA ALA A 235 -15.15 5.56 -12.07
C ALA A 235 -14.92 6.75 -11.12
N VAL A 236 -13.93 7.59 -11.42
CA VAL A 236 -13.61 8.74 -10.55
C VAL A 236 -14.68 9.82 -10.58
N GLN A 237 -15.33 10.04 -11.73
CA GLN A 237 -16.47 10.95 -11.86
C GLN A 237 -17.63 10.57 -10.93
N ARG A 238 -17.95 9.27 -10.86
CA ARG A 238 -19.02 8.76 -10.01
C ARG A 238 -18.73 9.06 -8.54
N LEU A 239 -17.52 8.71 -8.09
CA LEU A 239 -17.10 8.95 -6.70
C LEU A 239 -17.14 10.45 -6.36
N MET A 240 -16.56 11.29 -7.20
CA MET A 240 -16.50 12.75 -7.00
C MET A 240 -17.90 13.36 -6.86
N TYR A 241 -18.82 12.98 -7.76
CA TYR A 241 -20.20 13.46 -7.71
C TYR A 241 -20.92 13.02 -6.43
N ASP A 242 -20.74 11.76 -6.04
CA ASP A 242 -21.37 11.17 -4.86
C ASP A 242 -20.87 11.82 -3.57
N CYS A 243 -19.54 11.99 -3.43
CA CYS A 243 -18.95 12.73 -2.33
C CYS A 243 -19.54 14.15 -2.26
N GLY A 244 -19.59 14.85 -3.39
CA GLY A 244 -20.12 16.21 -3.45
C GLY A 244 -21.59 16.33 -3.04
N ILE A 245 -22.45 15.39 -3.45
CA ILE A 245 -23.86 15.37 -3.05
C ILE A 245 -24.01 15.02 -1.57
N ALA A 246 -23.28 14.01 -1.07
CA ALA A 246 -23.36 13.56 0.31
C ALA A 246 -23.05 14.68 1.32
N ILE A 247 -22.12 15.58 0.98
CA ILE A 247 -21.68 16.68 1.84
C ILE A 247 -22.42 18.00 1.57
N ASN A 248 -23.55 17.94 0.86
CA ASN A 248 -24.39 19.08 0.54
C ASN A 248 -23.66 20.20 -0.20
N THR A 249 -22.76 19.87 -1.13
CA THR A 249 -21.95 20.86 -1.83
C THR A 249 -22.81 21.92 -2.51
N THR A 250 -22.46 23.19 -2.28
CA THR A 250 -22.93 24.31 -3.10
C THR A 250 -22.05 24.36 -4.34
N TYR A 251 -22.57 23.93 -5.47
CA TYR A 251 -21.82 23.86 -6.72
C TYR A 251 -21.70 25.21 -7.40
N GLY A 252 -20.50 25.53 -7.88
CA GLY A 252 -20.23 26.71 -8.68
C GLY A 252 -19.09 26.49 -9.67
N SER A 253 -19.11 27.24 -10.77
CA SER A 253 -18.12 27.14 -11.86
C SER A 253 -16.75 27.73 -11.52
N SER A 254 -16.65 28.57 -10.48
CA SER A 254 -15.39 29.15 -9.99
C SER A 254 -14.95 28.57 -8.64
N ALA A 255 -15.89 28.06 -7.85
CA ALA A 255 -15.65 27.36 -6.60
C ALA A 255 -16.89 26.57 -6.21
N SER A 256 -16.68 25.40 -5.62
CA SER A 256 -17.71 24.59 -4.99
C SER A 256 -17.41 24.45 -3.49
N ALA A 257 -18.41 24.66 -2.64
CA ALA A 257 -18.22 24.83 -1.20
C ALA A 257 -19.02 23.83 -0.36
N ALA A 258 -18.40 23.27 0.67
CA ALA A 258 -19.03 22.40 1.67
C ALA A 258 -18.40 22.61 3.06
N TYR A 259 -18.97 21.98 4.08
CA TYR A 259 -18.46 22.03 5.44
C TYR A 259 -17.80 20.70 5.80
N LEU A 260 -16.67 20.76 6.49
CA LEU A 260 -15.95 19.57 7.00
C LEU A 260 -16.83 18.75 7.97
N SER A 261 -17.76 19.40 8.66
CA SER A 261 -18.77 18.73 9.50
C SER A 261 -19.76 17.89 8.69
N ASP A 262 -20.03 18.26 7.44
CA ASP A 262 -20.87 17.47 6.55
C ASP A 262 -20.11 16.25 6.05
N VAL A 263 -18.79 16.36 5.84
CA VAL A 263 -17.92 15.22 5.50
C VAL A 263 -17.94 14.16 6.59
N GLN A 264 -17.70 14.54 7.86
CA GLN A 264 -17.70 13.61 9.00
C GLN A 264 -19.03 12.85 9.12
N LYS A 265 -20.17 13.53 8.89
CA LYS A 265 -21.48 12.87 8.89
C LYS A 265 -21.67 11.97 7.68
N ALA A 266 -21.25 12.43 6.51
CA ALA A 266 -21.45 11.74 5.25
C ALA A 266 -20.71 10.41 5.20
N ILE A 267 -19.42 10.37 5.58
CA ILE A 267 -18.62 9.13 5.58
C ILE A 267 -19.29 8.05 6.45
N ILE A 268 -19.82 8.42 7.62
CA ILE A 268 -20.53 7.48 8.51
C ILE A 268 -21.88 7.08 7.91
N THR A 269 -22.68 8.05 7.46
CA THR A 269 -24.08 7.81 7.10
C THR A 269 -24.26 7.10 5.77
N TYR A 270 -23.45 7.46 4.77
CA TYR A 270 -23.67 7.06 3.37
C TYR A 270 -22.57 6.16 2.82
N PHE A 271 -21.41 6.10 3.49
CA PHE A 271 -20.24 5.37 3.00
C PHE A 271 -19.68 4.35 4.00
N ASP A 272 -20.43 4.07 5.07
CA ASP A 272 -20.13 2.99 6.01
C ASP A 272 -18.74 3.12 6.64
N TYR A 273 -18.41 4.33 7.12
CA TYR A 273 -17.22 4.60 7.93
C TYR A 273 -17.52 4.58 9.42
N ALA A 274 -16.53 4.13 10.21
CA ALA A 274 -16.70 3.86 11.62
C ALA A 274 -17.26 5.07 12.37
N SER A 275 -18.17 4.80 13.31
CA SER A 275 -18.79 5.84 14.14
C SER A 275 -17.79 6.62 14.99
N SER A 276 -16.57 6.09 15.15
CA SER A 276 -15.43 6.72 15.81
C SER A 276 -14.84 7.93 15.06
N ALA A 277 -15.14 8.08 13.77
CA ALA A 277 -14.69 9.23 12.98
C ALA A 277 -15.25 10.54 13.56
N LYS A 278 -14.35 11.45 13.93
CA LYS A 278 -14.72 12.68 14.66
C LYS A 278 -14.00 13.90 14.11
N MET A 279 -14.71 15.02 14.15
CA MET A 279 -14.13 16.32 13.85
C MET A 279 -13.53 16.91 15.13
N ILE A 280 -12.27 17.33 15.06
CA ILE A 280 -11.56 18.07 16.11
C ILE A 280 -11.22 19.47 15.60
N GLN A 281 -11.10 20.42 16.53
CA GLN A 281 -10.70 21.79 16.24
C GLN A 281 -9.42 22.13 17.00
N HIS A 282 -8.48 22.77 16.32
CA HIS A 282 -7.17 23.09 16.87
C HIS A 282 -7.26 23.86 18.19
N LYS A 283 -8.12 24.89 18.28
CA LYS A 283 -8.30 25.69 19.50
C LYS A 283 -8.65 24.86 20.75
N ASP A 284 -9.28 23.69 20.56
CA ASP A 284 -9.77 22.86 21.64
C ASP A 284 -8.69 21.87 22.13
N CYS A 285 -7.59 21.70 21.39
CA CYS A 285 -6.52 20.75 21.68
C CYS A 285 -5.13 21.24 21.23
N GLU A 286 -4.90 22.56 21.24
CA GLU A 286 -3.71 23.22 20.69
C GLU A 286 -2.38 22.65 21.19
N SER A 287 -2.25 22.35 22.49
CA SER A 287 -1.02 21.79 23.04
C SER A 287 -0.73 20.34 22.62
N GLU A 288 -1.74 19.64 22.11
CA GLU A 288 -1.67 18.23 21.70
C GLU A 288 -1.87 18.03 20.19
N TRP A 289 -2.18 19.10 19.44
CA TRP A 289 -2.59 19.05 18.05
C TRP A 289 -1.64 18.22 17.18
N ASP A 290 -0.36 18.62 17.14
CA ASP A 290 0.65 17.91 16.34
C ASP A 290 0.80 16.44 16.76
N ASN A 291 0.65 16.13 18.05
CA ASN A 291 0.74 14.75 18.54
C ASN A 291 -0.48 13.92 18.11
N ILE A 292 -1.67 14.51 18.10
CA ILE A 292 -2.90 13.86 17.63
C ILE A 292 -2.78 13.54 16.13
N LEU A 293 -2.33 14.51 15.32
CA LEU A 293 -2.13 14.28 13.89
C LEU A 293 -1.09 13.18 13.64
N LYS A 294 0.06 13.24 14.32
CA LYS A 294 1.10 12.19 14.21
C LYS A 294 0.59 10.82 14.61
N GLN A 295 -0.20 10.72 15.69
CA GLN A 295 -0.75 9.44 16.13
C GLN A 295 -1.68 8.82 15.08
N GLU A 296 -2.52 9.60 14.41
CA GLU A 296 -3.35 9.09 13.31
C GLU A 296 -2.47 8.62 12.13
N LEU A 297 -1.47 9.42 11.74
CA LEU A 297 -0.56 9.08 10.65
C LEU A 297 0.31 7.85 10.95
N ASP A 298 0.78 7.69 12.19
CA ASP A 298 1.53 6.51 12.65
C ASP A 298 0.68 5.23 12.56
N THR A 299 -0.65 5.36 12.63
CA THR A 299 -1.59 4.25 12.43
C THR A 299 -2.02 4.06 10.97
N GLY A 300 -1.42 4.80 10.03
CA GLY A 300 -1.73 4.72 8.62
C GLY A 300 -3.10 5.31 8.25
N ARG A 301 -3.57 6.31 8.99
CA ARG A 301 -4.88 6.96 8.75
C ARG A 301 -4.68 8.37 8.20
N PRO A 302 -5.03 8.63 6.92
CA PRO A 302 -5.04 9.98 6.37
C PRO A 302 -6.07 10.85 7.08
N ILE A 303 -5.78 12.14 7.19
CA ILE A 303 -6.58 13.10 7.93
C ILE A 303 -7.18 14.09 6.95
N LEU A 304 -8.51 14.17 6.89
CA LEU A 304 -9.16 15.27 6.19
C LEU A 304 -8.97 16.54 7.01
N TYR A 305 -8.27 17.50 6.42
CA TYR A 305 -7.74 18.66 7.12
C TYR A 305 -8.22 19.94 6.44
N GLY A 306 -8.47 20.99 7.21
CA GLY A 306 -8.95 22.23 6.63
C GLY A 306 -9.16 23.35 7.62
N GLY A 307 -9.66 24.47 7.12
CA GLY A 307 -9.98 25.64 7.93
C GLY A 307 -11.05 26.50 7.30
N TYR A 308 -11.62 27.39 8.11
CA TYR A 308 -12.62 28.36 7.65
C TYR A 308 -12.07 29.79 7.72
N THR A 309 -12.61 30.65 6.85
CA THR A 309 -12.52 32.10 7.02
C THR A 309 -13.13 32.55 8.36
N LEU A 310 -12.73 33.72 8.86
CA LEU A 310 -13.17 34.26 10.16
C LEU A 310 -14.70 34.39 10.30
N ASP A 311 -15.42 34.58 9.19
CA ASP A 311 -16.88 34.62 9.12
C ASP A 311 -17.53 33.23 8.96
N ARG A 312 -16.72 32.16 8.91
CA ARG A 312 -17.10 30.75 8.76
C ARG A 312 -17.88 30.43 7.47
N THR A 313 -17.73 31.26 6.44
CA THR A 313 -18.54 31.15 5.21
C THR A 313 -17.89 30.31 4.13
N ILE A 314 -16.54 30.22 4.10
CA ILE A 314 -15.79 29.49 3.06
C ILE A 314 -14.80 28.55 3.74
N GLY A 315 -14.99 27.25 3.54
CA GLY A 315 -14.11 26.19 4.01
C GLY A 315 -13.15 25.74 2.92
N HIS A 316 -11.89 25.58 3.27
CA HIS A 316 -10.86 25.00 2.39
C HIS A 316 -10.38 23.69 3.01
N ALA A 317 -10.40 22.61 2.24
CA ALA A 317 -9.93 21.30 2.67
C ALA A 317 -8.77 20.79 1.79
N PHE A 318 -8.01 19.92 2.40
CA PHE A 318 -6.90 19.16 1.83
C PHE A 318 -6.68 17.94 2.74
N ILE A 319 -5.69 17.11 2.44
CA ILE A 319 -5.39 15.90 3.21
C ILE A 319 -4.05 16.08 3.89
N CYS A 320 -3.98 15.78 5.18
CA CYS A 320 -2.73 15.59 5.90
C CYS A 320 -2.46 14.09 5.98
N ASP A 321 -1.38 13.63 5.36
CA ASP A 321 -1.16 12.20 5.08
C ASP A 321 0.30 11.75 5.27
N GLY A 322 1.14 12.56 5.92
CA GLY A 322 2.52 12.19 6.25
C GLY A 322 3.17 13.21 7.16
N TYR A 323 4.35 12.89 7.68
CA TYR A 323 5.16 13.86 8.44
C TYR A 323 6.64 13.48 8.49
N ASP A 324 7.48 14.46 8.83
CA ASP A 324 8.93 14.29 8.95
C ASP A 324 9.46 14.44 10.40
N SER A 325 10.74 14.15 10.58
CA SER A 325 11.47 14.22 11.85
C SER A 325 11.55 15.63 12.47
N GLN A 326 11.10 16.67 11.76
CA GLN A 326 11.17 18.09 12.15
C GLN A 326 9.78 18.74 12.29
N ASP A 327 8.74 17.93 12.44
CA ASP A 327 7.35 18.35 12.62
C ASP A 327 6.72 19.04 11.39
N TYR A 328 7.25 18.82 10.18
CA TYR A 328 6.51 19.18 8.98
C TYR A 328 5.53 18.07 8.62
N PHE A 329 4.30 18.45 8.30
CA PHE A 329 3.25 17.55 7.85
C PHE A 329 3.10 17.63 6.34
N HIS A 330 2.97 16.47 5.69
CA HIS A 330 2.70 16.41 4.26
C HIS A 330 1.23 16.74 3.99
N TYR A 331 1.00 17.66 3.05
CA TYR A 331 -0.32 18.08 2.60
C TYR A 331 -0.52 17.77 1.11
N ASN A 332 -1.61 17.07 0.80
CA ASN A 332 -2.15 16.92 -0.55
C ASN A 332 -3.33 17.88 -0.73
N PHE A 333 -3.17 18.88 -1.60
CA PHE A 333 -4.14 19.96 -1.78
C PHE A 333 -5.25 19.65 -2.78
N GLY A 334 -5.20 18.52 -3.49
CA GLY A 334 -6.23 18.14 -4.48
C GLY A 334 -6.27 19.07 -5.70
N TRP A 335 -5.08 19.42 -6.20
CA TRP A 335 -4.86 20.24 -7.40
C TRP A 335 -3.80 19.61 -8.31
N ASN A 336 -3.97 18.32 -8.64
CA ASN A 336 -3.06 17.59 -9.52
C ASN A 336 -1.60 17.58 -9.03
N GLY A 337 -1.41 17.42 -7.71
CA GLY A 337 -0.09 17.45 -7.05
C GLY A 337 0.53 18.85 -6.91
N TYR A 338 -0.13 19.89 -7.42
CA TYR A 338 0.41 21.24 -7.40
C TYR A 338 0.45 21.81 -5.97
N CYS A 339 1.64 22.29 -5.57
CA CYS A 339 1.97 22.72 -4.21
C CYS A 339 1.89 21.63 -3.13
N ASP A 340 1.71 20.35 -3.48
CA ASP A 340 1.79 19.28 -2.48
C ASP A 340 3.21 19.24 -1.87
N GLY A 341 3.28 19.01 -0.56
CA GLY A 341 4.55 19.07 0.14
C GLY A 341 4.42 19.12 1.65
N PHE A 342 5.53 19.42 2.32
CA PHE A 342 5.69 19.41 3.76
C PHE A 342 5.59 20.82 4.34
N TYR A 343 4.65 21.03 5.25
CA TYR A 343 4.30 22.33 5.84
C TYR A 343 4.32 22.25 7.36
N LEU A 344 4.72 23.34 8.02
CA LEU A 344 4.48 23.46 9.46
C LEU A 344 3.00 23.65 9.75
N SER A 345 2.49 22.96 10.77
CA SER A 345 1.14 23.21 11.30
C SER A 345 0.97 24.67 11.80
N SER A 346 2.06 25.28 12.29
CA SER A 346 2.13 26.69 12.68
C SER A 346 3.55 27.26 12.49
N ALA A 347 3.63 28.53 12.07
CA ALA A 347 4.88 29.26 11.93
C ALA A 347 5.49 29.69 13.27
N ILE A 348 4.75 29.63 14.39
CA ILE A 348 5.14 30.19 15.69
C ILE A 348 4.78 29.20 16.82
N ASP A 349 5.39 29.32 18.00
CA ASP A 349 4.90 28.58 19.18
C ASP A 349 3.70 29.33 19.75
N LEU A 350 2.51 28.74 19.58
CA LEU A 350 1.23 29.40 19.88
C LEU A 350 0.98 29.59 21.38
N LYS A 351 1.81 29.01 22.26
CA LYS A 351 1.67 29.12 23.72
C LYS A 351 1.72 30.56 24.26
N GLU A 352 2.15 31.54 23.47
CA GLU A 352 2.35 32.92 23.92
C GLU A 352 1.58 33.99 23.11
N ILE A 353 0.85 33.63 22.04
CA ILE A 353 0.21 34.60 21.13
C ILE A 353 -1.18 34.12 20.71
N ASP A 354 -2.21 34.87 21.10
CA ASP A 354 -3.60 34.65 20.68
C ASP A 354 -3.78 35.08 19.21
N VAL A 355 -3.45 34.18 18.28
CA VAL A 355 -3.68 34.35 16.84
C VAL A 355 -4.92 33.59 16.39
N ASN A 356 -5.88 34.32 15.83
CA ASN A 356 -7.23 33.84 15.51
C ASN A 356 -7.34 32.85 14.33
N PHE A 357 -6.25 32.53 13.63
CA PHE A 357 -6.31 31.64 12.45
C PHE A 357 -6.02 30.17 12.77
N SER A 358 -4.97 29.87 13.54
CA SER A 358 -4.71 28.49 14.00
C SER A 358 -5.91 27.94 14.77
N SER A 359 -6.63 28.79 15.50
CA SER A 359 -7.85 28.42 16.25
C SER A 359 -9.03 27.94 15.37
N ASN A 360 -9.03 28.21 14.06
CA ASN A 360 -10.08 27.78 13.13
C ASN A 360 -9.69 26.59 12.25
N MET A 361 -8.50 26.00 12.46
CA MET A 361 -8.13 24.74 11.82
C MET A 361 -8.92 23.57 12.41
N LEU A 362 -9.31 22.66 11.53
CA LEU A 362 -10.14 21.51 11.80
C LEU A 362 -9.56 20.28 11.11
N ALA A 363 -9.76 19.14 11.76
CA ALA A 363 -9.39 17.85 11.22
C ALA A 363 -10.55 16.87 11.45
N VAL A 364 -10.81 16.00 10.50
CA VAL A 364 -11.60 14.79 10.72
C VAL A 364 -10.61 13.64 10.85
N ILE A 365 -10.57 13.07 12.05
CA ILE A 365 -9.67 11.98 12.44
C ILE A 365 -10.47 10.71 12.72
N GLY A 366 -9.80 9.56 12.82
CA GLY A 366 -10.47 8.27 12.98
C GLY A 366 -11.27 7.87 11.74
N ILE A 367 -10.89 8.38 10.57
CA ILE A 367 -11.47 7.95 9.30
C ILE A 367 -10.92 6.57 9.00
N VAL A 368 -11.69 5.56 9.35
CA VAL A 368 -11.47 4.15 9.05
C VAL A 368 -12.84 3.57 8.71
N PRO A 369 -12.95 2.60 7.80
CA PRO A 369 -14.28 2.11 7.51
C PRO A 369 -14.96 1.35 8.66
N ASP A 370 -16.29 1.27 8.67
CA ASP A 370 -17.11 0.73 9.76
C ASP A 370 -17.15 -0.78 9.71
N TYR A 371 -16.07 -1.38 10.19
CA TYR A 371 -16.07 -2.78 10.54
C TYR A 371 -16.75 -2.90 11.91
N ASP A 372 -18.00 -3.39 11.94
CA ASP A 372 -18.85 -3.67 13.12
C ASP A 372 -18.18 -3.41 14.52
N ASP A 373 -18.54 -2.27 15.12
CA ASP A 373 -17.90 -1.49 16.20
C ASP A 373 -17.81 -2.16 17.60
N THR A 374 -17.58 -3.47 17.69
CA THR A 374 -17.40 -4.16 19.00
C THR A 374 -15.95 -4.45 19.37
N CYS A 375 -14.98 -4.24 18.48
CA CYS A 375 -13.59 -4.63 18.74
C CYS A 375 -12.58 -3.63 18.22
N ARG A 376 -11.48 -3.47 18.96
CA ARG A 376 -10.43 -2.51 18.63
C ARG A 376 -9.45 -3.14 17.63
N ASP A 377 -8.88 -2.31 16.76
CA ASP A 377 -7.73 -2.67 15.94
C ASP A 377 -6.68 -3.42 16.77
N GLY A 378 -6.30 -4.62 16.31
CA GLY A 378 -5.25 -5.43 16.93
C GLY A 378 -5.67 -6.36 18.07
N ASP A 379 -6.94 -6.34 18.51
CA ASP A 379 -7.43 -7.39 19.40
C ASP A 379 -7.68 -8.66 18.57
N GLY A 380 -6.77 -9.62 18.69
CA GLY A 380 -6.98 -10.96 18.16
C GLY A 380 -8.20 -11.61 18.79
N ILE A 381 -8.94 -12.40 18.01
CA ILE A 381 -9.90 -13.36 18.56
C ILE A 381 -9.08 -14.49 19.16
N PHE A 382 -9.04 -14.55 20.49
CA PHE A 382 -8.31 -15.59 21.21
C PHE A 382 -9.22 -16.51 21.99
N GLU A 383 -9.01 -17.82 21.86
CA GLU A 383 -9.59 -18.82 22.75
C GLU A 383 -8.49 -19.65 23.43
N LEU A 384 -8.75 -20.13 24.64
CA LEU A 384 -7.79 -20.94 25.37
C LEU A 384 -7.92 -22.41 24.97
N TYR A 385 -6.79 -23.02 24.56
CA TYR A 385 -6.68 -24.46 24.34
C TYR A 385 -5.49 -25.02 25.12
N GLY A 386 -5.76 -25.62 26.28
CA GLY A 386 -4.71 -26.08 27.20
C GLY A 386 -3.90 -24.90 27.75
N ASP A 387 -2.58 -24.92 27.55
CA ASP A 387 -1.64 -23.89 28.00
C ASP A 387 -1.38 -22.78 26.95
N TYR A 388 -2.08 -22.79 25.82
CA TYR A 388 -1.87 -21.87 24.69
C TYR A 388 -3.14 -21.09 24.32
N ALA A 389 -2.94 -19.91 23.74
CA ALA A 389 -3.99 -19.17 23.05
C ALA A 389 -4.06 -19.59 21.56
N VAL A 390 -5.29 -19.80 21.08
CA VAL A 390 -5.64 -20.00 19.67
C VAL A 390 -6.00 -18.65 19.08
N PHE A 391 -5.25 -18.20 18.08
CA PHE A 391 -5.53 -16.98 17.34
C PHE A 391 -6.45 -17.32 16.16
N ARG A 392 -7.72 -16.93 16.27
CA ARG A 392 -8.76 -17.20 15.28
C ARG A 392 -8.87 -16.13 14.21
N GLY A 393 -8.17 -15.02 14.37
CA GLY A 393 -8.20 -13.86 13.48
C GLY A 393 -7.95 -12.58 14.26
N ILE A 394 -7.94 -11.44 13.59
CA ILE A 394 -8.07 -10.12 14.21
C ILE A 394 -9.53 -9.73 14.07
N ILE A 395 -10.11 -9.04 15.06
CA ILE A 395 -11.53 -8.75 14.98
C ILE A 395 -11.88 -7.78 13.83
N HIS A 396 -10.89 -7.11 13.22
CA HIS A 396 -11.06 -6.28 12.03
C HIS A 396 -9.95 -6.49 11.01
N ALA A 397 -9.82 -7.73 10.52
CA ALA A 397 -8.79 -8.02 9.53
C ALA A 397 -9.11 -7.52 8.12
N TYR A 398 -10.23 -6.87 7.85
CA TYR A 398 -10.56 -6.60 6.45
C TYR A 398 -9.92 -5.38 5.82
N ASP A 399 -9.19 -4.45 6.46
CA ASP A 399 -8.88 -3.21 5.68
C ASP A 399 -7.69 -2.30 6.08
N SER A 400 -6.68 -2.73 6.83
CA SER A 400 -5.51 -1.84 7.04
C SER A 400 -4.14 -2.50 7.20
N VAL A 401 -4.06 -3.83 7.26
CA VAL A 401 -2.81 -4.50 7.61
C VAL A 401 -1.99 -4.85 6.37
N ARG A 402 -1.04 -3.98 5.99
CA ARG A 402 -0.05 -4.30 4.94
C ARG A 402 0.91 -5.41 5.39
N VAL A 403 1.31 -5.44 6.67
CA VAL A 403 2.14 -6.50 7.26
C VAL A 403 1.49 -7.02 8.54
N LEU A 404 0.97 -8.24 8.50
CA LEU A 404 0.34 -8.89 9.63
C LEU A 404 1.40 -9.46 10.57
N THR A 405 1.44 -8.94 11.80
CA THR A 405 2.25 -9.52 12.87
C THR A 405 1.35 -10.33 13.80
N ILE A 406 1.54 -11.65 13.83
CA ILE A 406 0.86 -12.51 14.78
C ILE A 406 1.45 -12.21 16.17
N PRO A 407 0.64 -11.88 17.18
CA PRO A 407 1.16 -11.56 18.50
C PRO A 407 1.79 -12.79 19.16
N GLU A 408 2.91 -12.62 19.85
CA GLU A 408 3.57 -13.73 20.56
C GLU A 408 2.76 -14.21 21.78
N LYS A 409 1.95 -13.31 22.36
CA LYS A 409 1.18 -13.53 23.59
C LYS A 409 -0.21 -12.91 23.51
N ALA A 410 -1.17 -13.52 24.18
CA ALA A 410 -2.53 -13.03 24.35
C ALA A 410 -2.92 -12.96 25.83
N VAL A 411 -3.82 -12.04 26.19
CA VAL A 411 -4.38 -11.93 27.54
C VAL A 411 -5.81 -12.47 27.52
N ILE A 412 -6.07 -13.56 28.25
CA ILE A 412 -7.39 -14.19 28.38
C ILE A 412 -7.72 -14.24 29.88
N ASP A 413 -8.86 -13.68 30.28
CA ASP A 413 -9.31 -13.61 31.69
C ASP A 413 -8.25 -13.03 32.65
N GLY A 414 -7.48 -12.02 32.20
CA GLY A 414 -6.44 -11.36 32.98
C GLY A 414 -5.14 -12.17 33.15
N LYS A 415 -4.99 -13.29 32.45
CA LYS A 415 -3.75 -14.09 32.41
C LYS A 415 -3.14 -14.06 31.01
N THR A 416 -1.81 -14.05 30.95
CA THR A 416 -1.05 -14.03 29.69
C THR A 416 -0.69 -15.44 29.25
N TYR A 417 -0.98 -15.79 28.01
CA TYR A 417 -0.67 -17.07 27.37
C TYR A 417 0.13 -16.85 26.09
N PRO A 418 1.06 -17.76 25.72
CA PRO A 418 1.69 -17.73 24.40
C PRO A 418 0.66 -18.06 23.31
N VAL A 419 0.72 -17.34 22.19
CA VAL A 419 -0.08 -17.67 21.00
C VAL A 419 0.60 -18.81 20.28
N GLY A 420 -0.05 -19.98 20.29
CA GLY A 420 0.51 -21.22 19.78
C GLY A 420 -0.09 -21.70 18.47
N ILE A 421 -1.32 -21.30 18.19
CA ILE A 421 -2.12 -21.82 17.07
C ILE A 421 -2.69 -20.64 16.29
N ILE A 422 -2.58 -20.67 14.95
CA ILE A 422 -3.40 -19.87 14.04
C ILE A 422 -4.51 -20.80 13.53
N GLU A 423 -5.78 -20.41 13.68
CA GLU A 423 -6.91 -21.28 13.35
C GLU A 423 -7.10 -21.46 11.83
N THR A 424 -7.72 -22.57 11.47
CA THR A 424 -8.29 -22.82 10.14
C THR A 424 -9.15 -21.62 9.70
N TYR A 425 -8.98 -21.19 8.44
CA TYR A 425 -9.71 -20.07 7.82
C TYR A 425 -9.53 -18.66 8.46
N SER A 426 -8.63 -18.47 9.44
CA SER A 426 -8.52 -17.19 10.18
C SER A 426 -8.33 -15.91 9.34
N PHE A 427 -7.69 -16.02 8.18
CA PHE A 427 -7.44 -14.92 7.23
C PHE A 427 -7.85 -15.30 5.80
N PHE A 428 -8.85 -16.17 5.66
CA PHE A 428 -9.36 -16.60 4.36
C PHE A 428 -9.79 -15.41 3.49
N CYS A 429 -9.35 -15.40 2.23
CA CYS A 429 -9.55 -14.38 1.21
C CYS A 429 -9.17 -12.94 1.62
N ASN A 430 -8.22 -12.77 2.53
CA ASN A 430 -7.81 -11.44 2.95
C ASN A 430 -7.06 -10.68 1.83
N LYS A 431 -7.64 -9.60 1.32
CA LYS A 431 -7.10 -8.88 0.16
C LYS A 431 -6.01 -7.85 0.50
N TYR A 432 -5.61 -7.70 1.77
CA TYR A 432 -4.80 -6.55 2.23
C TYR A 432 -3.44 -6.97 2.77
N ILE A 433 -3.36 -8.16 3.38
CA ILE A 433 -2.11 -8.68 3.93
C ILE A 433 -1.11 -8.90 2.79
N SER A 434 -0.05 -8.09 2.80
CA SER A 434 1.07 -8.18 1.84
C SER A 434 2.34 -8.80 2.43
N GLY A 435 2.47 -8.80 3.76
CA GLY A 435 3.53 -9.49 4.51
C GLY A 435 2.99 -10.15 5.79
N LEU A 436 3.68 -11.19 6.25
CA LEU A 436 3.28 -11.98 7.42
C LEU A 436 4.48 -12.27 8.33
N LEU A 437 4.41 -11.85 9.59
CA LEU A 437 5.37 -12.12 10.64
C LEU A 437 4.78 -13.10 11.67
N ILE A 438 5.33 -14.31 11.72
CA ILE A 438 4.87 -15.38 12.60
C ILE A 438 5.91 -15.57 13.73
N PRO A 439 5.55 -15.38 15.00
CA PRO A 439 6.48 -15.49 16.12
C PRO A 439 6.82 -16.95 16.42
N ALA A 440 7.94 -17.16 17.10
CA ALA A 440 8.41 -18.48 17.53
C ALA A 440 7.53 -19.16 18.61
N SER A 441 6.47 -18.49 19.08
CA SER A 441 5.47 -19.11 19.95
C SER A 441 4.51 -20.01 19.17
N VAL A 442 4.32 -19.77 17.86
CA VAL A 442 3.38 -20.50 17.01
C VAL A 442 3.96 -21.88 16.65
N TYR A 443 3.24 -22.94 17.00
CA TYR A 443 3.59 -24.32 16.68
C TYR A 443 2.60 -24.99 15.71
N GLN A 444 1.47 -24.33 15.39
CA GLN A 444 0.45 -24.84 14.46
C GLN A 444 -0.21 -23.73 13.63
N ILE A 445 -0.44 -24.01 12.35
CA ILE A 445 -1.29 -23.19 11.45
C ILE A 445 -2.35 -24.11 10.84
N GLY A 446 -3.63 -23.73 10.99
CA GLY A 446 -4.75 -24.49 10.47
C GLY A 446 -4.93 -24.39 8.95
N ASP A 447 -5.71 -25.32 8.40
CA ASP A 447 -6.00 -25.43 6.98
C ASP A 447 -6.58 -24.13 6.45
N TYR A 448 -6.19 -23.74 5.23
CA TYR A 448 -6.70 -22.55 4.55
C TYR A 448 -6.61 -21.24 5.35
N ALA A 449 -5.78 -21.17 6.40
CA ALA A 449 -5.71 -20.02 7.29
C ALA A 449 -5.40 -18.72 6.55
N PHE A 450 -4.67 -18.76 5.44
CA PHE A 450 -4.33 -17.61 4.60
C PHE A 450 -4.71 -17.82 3.13
N TYR A 451 -5.63 -18.73 2.84
CA TYR A 451 -6.04 -18.99 1.46
C TYR A 451 -6.62 -17.72 0.85
N GLY A 452 -6.32 -17.42 -0.41
CA GLY A 452 -6.84 -16.25 -1.12
C GLY A 452 -6.26 -14.92 -0.64
N CYS A 453 -5.18 -14.93 0.14
CA CYS A 453 -4.45 -13.71 0.50
C CYS A 453 -3.66 -13.17 -0.70
N SER A 454 -4.36 -12.60 -1.68
CA SER A 454 -3.83 -12.33 -3.03
C SER A 454 -2.70 -11.29 -3.07
N ARG A 455 -2.57 -10.42 -2.06
CA ARG A 455 -1.47 -9.44 -1.96
C ARG A 455 -0.22 -9.97 -1.24
N LEU A 456 -0.27 -11.16 -0.61
CA LEU A 456 0.82 -11.72 0.20
C LEU A 456 2.03 -12.09 -0.67
N LYS A 457 3.19 -11.48 -0.39
CA LYS A 457 4.42 -11.64 -1.20
C LYS A 457 5.46 -12.56 -0.58
N GLU A 458 5.63 -12.49 0.74
CA GLU A 458 6.67 -13.23 1.44
C GLU A 458 6.15 -13.86 2.73
N VAL A 459 6.52 -15.12 2.93
CA VAL A 459 6.29 -15.86 4.17
C VAL A 459 7.55 -16.61 4.58
N VAL A 460 7.97 -16.40 5.83
CA VAL A 460 8.99 -17.20 6.50
C VAL A 460 8.37 -17.89 7.70
N VAL A 461 8.29 -19.22 7.64
CA VAL A 461 7.73 -20.05 8.70
C VAL A 461 8.72 -20.20 9.86
N PRO A 462 8.30 -20.08 11.14
CA PRO A 462 9.23 -20.08 12.28
C PRO A 462 9.78 -21.48 12.62
N PRO A 463 10.90 -21.56 13.36
CA PRO A 463 11.52 -22.84 13.72
C PRO A 463 10.70 -23.68 14.70
N SER A 464 9.75 -23.06 15.39
CA SER A 464 8.83 -23.69 16.35
C SER A 464 7.68 -24.45 15.70
N LEU A 465 7.46 -24.29 14.40
CA LEU A 465 6.29 -24.85 13.74
C LEU A 465 6.37 -26.38 13.63
N VAL A 466 5.34 -27.07 14.13
CA VAL A 466 5.22 -28.53 14.18
C VAL A 466 4.10 -29.04 13.26
N TYR A 467 2.97 -28.35 13.20
CA TYR A 467 1.79 -28.79 12.46
C TYR A 467 1.41 -27.81 11.34
N LEU A 468 1.36 -28.34 10.11
CA LEU A 468 0.84 -27.68 8.91
C LEU A 468 -0.12 -28.63 8.22
N ASN A 469 -1.26 -28.10 7.81
CA ASN A 469 -2.24 -28.83 7.00
C ASN A 469 -2.27 -28.26 5.57
N GLY A 470 -3.13 -28.81 4.71
CA GLY A 470 -3.18 -28.45 3.28
C GLY A 470 -3.81 -27.07 3.01
N GLY A 471 -3.42 -26.46 1.88
CA GLY A 471 -4.12 -25.31 1.31
C GLY A 471 -3.94 -23.98 2.05
N ILE A 472 -3.00 -23.90 3.00
CA ILE A 472 -2.82 -22.73 3.89
C ILE A 472 -2.67 -21.44 3.10
N PHE A 473 -1.90 -21.46 2.01
CA PHE A 473 -1.66 -20.31 1.14
C PHE A 473 -2.19 -20.53 -0.29
N GLY A 474 -3.18 -21.40 -0.48
CA GLY A 474 -3.81 -21.55 -1.80
C GLY A 474 -4.36 -20.22 -2.30
N SER A 475 -4.33 -19.96 -3.61
CA SER A 475 -4.77 -18.68 -4.21
C SER A 475 -3.99 -17.41 -3.80
N CYS A 476 -2.86 -17.53 -3.09
CA CYS A 476 -1.95 -16.40 -2.80
C CYS A 476 -1.07 -16.05 -4.02
N ASN A 477 -1.70 -15.57 -5.09
CA ASN A 477 -1.09 -15.47 -6.41
C ASN A 477 0.12 -14.51 -6.54
N ASN A 478 0.32 -13.57 -5.62
CA ASN A 478 1.49 -12.68 -5.60
C ASN A 478 2.66 -13.20 -4.75
N MET A 479 2.61 -14.43 -4.23
CA MET A 479 3.68 -15.00 -3.42
C MET A 479 4.98 -15.15 -4.23
N GLU A 480 5.98 -14.36 -3.88
CA GLU A 480 7.33 -14.37 -4.46
C GLU A 480 8.29 -15.25 -3.65
N HIS A 481 8.18 -15.24 -2.32
CA HIS A 481 9.07 -15.98 -1.42
C HIS A 481 8.32 -16.77 -0.34
N LEU A 482 8.56 -18.08 -0.27
CA LEU A 482 8.02 -19.00 0.72
C LEU A 482 9.14 -19.89 1.26
N SER A 483 9.45 -19.74 2.55
CA SER A 483 10.54 -20.49 3.18
C SER A 483 10.28 -20.90 4.62
N VAL A 484 11.08 -21.84 5.12
CA VAL A 484 11.13 -22.26 6.51
C VAL A 484 12.43 -21.75 7.14
N SER A 485 12.33 -21.19 8.34
CA SER A 485 13.48 -20.76 9.15
C SER A 485 14.44 -21.92 9.42
N LEU A 486 15.74 -21.63 9.40
CA LEU A 486 16.78 -22.61 9.75
C LEU A 486 16.54 -23.21 11.14
N GLY A 487 16.77 -24.52 11.26
CA GLY A 487 16.66 -25.23 12.53
C GLY A 487 15.26 -25.73 12.90
N ASN A 488 14.27 -25.59 12.02
CA ASN A 488 12.99 -26.29 12.19
C ASN A 488 13.23 -27.83 12.08
N PRO A 489 12.82 -28.65 13.06
CA PRO A 489 13.07 -30.09 13.06
C PRO A 489 12.08 -30.91 12.21
N HIS A 490 10.99 -30.29 11.74
CA HIS A 490 9.91 -30.95 11.01
C HIS A 490 9.87 -30.56 9.54
N PHE A 491 10.12 -29.29 9.24
CA PHE A 491 10.01 -28.74 7.89
C PHE A 491 11.32 -28.10 7.40
N ASP A 492 11.54 -28.12 6.09
CA ASP A 492 12.61 -27.37 5.45
C ASP A 492 12.16 -26.69 4.15
N SER A 493 13.04 -25.84 3.64
CA SER A 493 12.98 -25.28 2.28
C SER A 493 14.30 -25.55 1.56
N ARG A 494 14.68 -26.84 1.51
CA ARG A 494 15.96 -27.27 0.96
C ARG A 494 16.19 -26.74 -0.46
N ASN A 495 17.44 -26.41 -0.78
CA ASN A 495 17.87 -25.94 -2.11
C ASN A 495 17.17 -24.65 -2.60
N ASN A 496 16.66 -23.80 -1.68
CA ASN A 496 15.89 -22.59 -2.02
C ASN A 496 14.70 -22.90 -2.94
N CYS A 497 14.00 -24.00 -2.66
CA CYS A 497 12.92 -24.50 -3.50
C CYS A 497 11.66 -23.63 -3.52
N ASN A 498 11.60 -22.59 -2.69
CA ASN A 498 10.43 -21.71 -2.54
C ASN A 498 9.17 -22.49 -2.16
N ALA A 499 9.30 -23.40 -1.18
CA ALA A 499 8.26 -24.31 -0.73
C ALA A 499 8.54 -24.81 0.68
N ILE A 500 7.53 -25.38 1.32
CA ILE A 500 7.62 -26.05 2.61
C ILE A 500 7.59 -27.56 2.39
N ILE A 501 8.59 -28.26 2.90
CA ILE A 501 8.74 -29.71 2.76
C ILE A 501 8.80 -30.36 4.15
N GLU A 502 7.93 -31.33 4.41
CA GLU A 502 8.02 -32.18 5.60
C GLU A 502 9.23 -33.13 5.47
N THR A 503 10.21 -32.96 6.35
CA THR A 503 11.52 -33.63 6.28
C THR A 503 11.45 -35.13 6.53
N LYS A 504 10.47 -35.61 7.31
CA LYS A 504 10.34 -37.02 7.67
C LYS A 504 9.86 -37.89 6.51
N THR A 505 9.05 -37.34 5.63
CA THR A 505 8.35 -38.06 4.56
C THR A 505 8.75 -37.58 3.16
N ASP A 506 9.57 -36.53 3.08
CA ASP A 506 9.91 -35.83 1.84
C ASP A 506 8.68 -35.39 1.04
N ARG A 507 7.65 -34.94 1.77
CA ARG A 507 6.38 -34.44 1.24
C ARG A 507 6.43 -32.93 1.09
N LEU A 508 6.22 -32.42 -0.12
CA LEU A 508 6.00 -30.99 -0.34
C LEU A 508 4.57 -30.67 0.11
N VAL A 509 4.43 -29.94 1.22
CA VAL A 509 3.14 -29.66 1.85
C VAL A 509 2.51 -28.35 1.36
N GLN A 510 3.33 -27.40 0.92
CA GLN A 510 2.88 -26.14 0.34
C GLN A 510 3.95 -25.58 -0.60
N GLY A 511 3.55 -25.19 -1.80
CA GLY A 511 4.35 -24.42 -2.74
C GLY A 511 3.68 -23.09 -3.12
N CYS A 512 4.24 -22.43 -4.12
CA CYS A 512 3.77 -21.18 -4.73
C CYS A 512 4.14 -21.15 -6.23
N ASN A 513 3.80 -20.05 -6.91
CA ASN A 513 4.02 -19.86 -8.35
C ASN A 513 5.47 -20.09 -8.81
N TYR A 514 6.46 -19.78 -7.96
CA TYR A 514 7.88 -19.88 -8.28
C TYR A 514 8.58 -21.07 -7.63
N THR A 515 7.84 -22.04 -7.12
CA THR A 515 8.43 -23.25 -6.53
C THR A 515 9.22 -24.06 -7.55
N VAL A 516 10.43 -24.46 -7.15
CA VAL A 516 11.23 -25.46 -7.86
C VAL A 516 11.25 -26.71 -7.00
N VAL A 517 10.41 -27.71 -7.34
CA VAL A 517 10.33 -28.97 -6.59
C VAL A 517 11.71 -29.65 -6.60
N PRO A 518 12.36 -29.81 -5.43
CA PRO A 518 13.71 -30.34 -5.38
C PRO A 518 13.70 -31.87 -5.48
N ASP A 519 14.75 -32.41 -6.11
CA ASP A 519 15.03 -33.84 -6.07
C ASP A 519 15.06 -34.37 -4.65
N GLY A 520 14.46 -35.55 -4.46
CA GLY A 520 14.28 -36.19 -3.16
C GLY A 520 12.89 -35.97 -2.59
N VAL A 521 12.09 -35.02 -3.11
CA VAL A 521 10.65 -34.98 -2.81
C VAL A 521 9.98 -36.21 -3.43
N VAL A 522 9.22 -36.93 -2.61
CA VAL A 522 8.54 -38.18 -2.98
C VAL A 522 7.05 -37.95 -3.23
N THR A 523 6.45 -36.98 -2.54
CA THR A 523 5.01 -36.72 -2.63
C THR A 523 4.74 -35.24 -2.78
N ILE A 524 3.88 -34.87 -3.74
CA ILE A 524 3.21 -33.56 -3.75
C ILE A 524 1.95 -33.70 -2.91
N GLY A 525 1.93 -33.00 -1.77
CA GLY A 525 0.87 -33.10 -0.80
C GLY A 525 -0.46 -32.53 -1.29
N ALA A 526 -1.52 -32.91 -0.59
CA ALA A 526 -2.86 -32.39 -0.85
C ALA A 526 -2.89 -30.86 -0.77
N ASN A 527 -3.58 -30.23 -1.73
CA ASN A 527 -3.74 -28.77 -1.83
C ASN A 527 -2.43 -27.96 -1.93
N ALA A 528 -1.28 -28.61 -2.20
CA ALA A 528 0.04 -27.98 -2.10
C ALA A 528 0.24 -26.79 -3.06
N PHE A 529 -0.42 -26.81 -4.22
CA PHE A 529 -0.40 -25.75 -5.24
C PHE A 529 -1.82 -25.31 -5.63
N GLU A 530 -2.77 -25.40 -4.72
CA GLU A 530 -4.15 -25.01 -5.00
C GLU A 530 -4.28 -23.54 -5.46
N ALA A 531 -4.98 -23.33 -6.57
CA ALA A 531 -5.36 -22.05 -7.17
C ALA A 531 -4.19 -21.09 -7.44
N PHE A 532 -3.01 -21.61 -7.74
CA PHE A 532 -1.85 -20.81 -8.17
C PHE A 532 -1.84 -20.59 -9.69
N ASP A 533 -2.36 -19.45 -10.12
CA ASP A 533 -2.57 -19.08 -11.51
C ASP A 533 -1.30 -18.65 -12.26
N GLY A 534 -0.15 -18.55 -11.57
CA GLY A 534 1.15 -18.36 -12.22
C GLY A 534 1.75 -19.67 -12.76
N ILE A 535 1.22 -20.84 -12.37
CA ILE A 535 1.72 -22.14 -12.80
C ILE A 535 1.21 -22.46 -14.19
N VAL A 536 2.09 -22.37 -15.20
CA VAL A 536 1.75 -22.64 -16.60
C VAL A 536 2.09 -24.07 -17.03
N THR A 537 3.01 -24.73 -16.33
CA THR A 537 3.48 -26.08 -16.66
C THR A 537 3.93 -26.82 -15.41
N VAL A 538 3.56 -28.10 -15.32
CA VAL A 538 4.00 -28.99 -14.24
C VAL A 538 5.00 -30.01 -14.78
N ARG A 539 6.24 -29.94 -14.28
CA ARG A 539 7.32 -30.90 -14.52
C ARG A 539 7.94 -31.28 -13.20
N LEU A 540 7.71 -32.52 -12.79
CA LEU A 540 8.15 -33.02 -11.49
C LEU A 540 9.49 -33.77 -11.61
N PRO A 541 10.36 -33.69 -10.59
CA PRO A 541 11.58 -34.50 -10.56
C PRO A 541 11.22 -35.98 -10.49
N GLY A 542 12.08 -36.83 -11.05
CA GLY A 542 11.85 -38.28 -11.13
C GLY A 542 11.72 -39.00 -9.79
N SER A 543 12.01 -38.31 -8.68
CA SER A 543 11.80 -38.82 -7.32
C SER A 543 10.35 -38.77 -6.87
N VAL A 544 9.48 -37.98 -7.52
CA VAL A 544 8.08 -37.87 -7.12
C VAL A 544 7.33 -39.12 -7.53
N ILE A 545 6.70 -39.79 -6.58
CA ILE A 545 5.95 -41.03 -6.80
C ILE A 545 4.45 -40.72 -6.80
N ASN A 546 4.01 -39.81 -5.92
CA ASN A 546 2.59 -39.54 -5.69
C ASN A 546 2.27 -38.04 -5.81
N ILE A 547 1.13 -37.75 -6.43
CA ILE A 547 0.48 -36.45 -6.42
C ILE A 547 -0.87 -36.64 -5.72
N GLU A 548 -1.13 -35.93 -4.64
CA GLU A 548 -2.32 -36.18 -3.81
C GLU A 548 -3.57 -35.39 -4.24
N LEU A 549 -4.63 -35.54 -3.43
CA LEU A 549 -5.92 -34.86 -3.57
C LEU A 549 -5.72 -33.35 -3.81
N GLU A 550 -6.33 -32.81 -4.87
CA GLU A 550 -6.38 -31.36 -5.13
C GLU A 550 -5.01 -30.66 -5.20
N ALA A 551 -3.91 -31.41 -5.41
CA ALA A 551 -2.55 -30.88 -5.34
C ALA A 551 -2.29 -29.64 -6.24
N TYR A 552 -2.96 -29.55 -7.40
CA TYR A 552 -2.93 -28.42 -8.33
C TYR A 552 -4.36 -27.95 -8.69
N TYR A 553 -5.34 -28.19 -7.81
CA TYR A 553 -6.74 -27.80 -8.04
C TYR A 553 -6.82 -26.31 -8.39
N GLY A 554 -7.58 -25.95 -9.42
CA GLY A 554 -7.84 -24.56 -9.78
C GLY A 554 -6.65 -23.77 -10.35
N CYS A 555 -5.51 -24.38 -10.70
CA CYS A 555 -4.42 -23.69 -11.41
C CYS A 555 -4.85 -23.32 -12.84
N SER A 556 -5.56 -22.20 -13.01
CA SER A 556 -6.33 -21.92 -14.23
C SER A 556 -5.45 -21.65 -15.46
N SER A 557 -4.22 -21.20 -15.26
CA SER A 557 -3.22 -20.97 -16.32
C SER A 557 -2.42 -22.21 -16.73
N LEU A 558 -2.58 -23.34 -16.04
CA LEU A 558 -1.82 -24.57 -16.31
C LEU A 558 -2.19 -25.14 -17.67
N LYS A 559 -1.23 -25.22 -18.60
CA LYS A 559 -1.47 -25.68 -19.98
C LYS A 559 -1.04 -27.12 -20.22
N ASN A 560 0.05 -27.54 -19.55
CA ASN A 560 0.71 -28.81 -19.82
C ASN A 560 1.12 -29.50 -18.51
N VAL A 561 0.80 -30.79 -18.40
CA VAL A 561 1.26 -31.66 -17.32
C VAL A 561 2.17 -32.74 -17.89
N PHE A 562 3.34 -32.94 -17.28
CA PHE A 562 4.29 -33.98 -17.65
C PHE A 562 4.44 -34.99 -16.51
N LEU A 563 3.95 -36.22 -16.72
CA LEU A 563 4.07 -37.33 -15.77
C LEU A 563 5.22 -38.23 -16.20
N HIS A 564 6.25 -38.38 -15.37
CA HIS A 564 7.38 -39.27 -15.67
C HIS A 564 7.06 -40.74 -15.36
N ASP A 565 7.94 -41.66 -15.77
CA ASP A 565 7.70 -43.12 -15.68
C ASP A 565 7.56 -43.66 -14.24
N GLY A 566 8.14 -42.97 -13.27
CA GLY A 566 8.01 -43.28 -11.84
C GLY A 566 6.74 -42.80 -11.11
N ILE A 567 5.81 -42.09 -11.76
CA ILE A 567 4.56 -41.66 -11.11
C ILE A 567 3.63 -42.87 -10.95
N GLU A 568 3.27 -43.19 -9.71
CA GLU A 568 2.40 -44.33 -9.38
C GLU A 568 0.94 -43.93 -9.23
N ALA A 569 0.66 -42.78 -8.60
CA ALA A 569 -0.70 -42.32 -8.35
C ALA A 569 -0.86 -40.80 -8.44
N VAL A 570 -2.02 -40.38 -8.95
CA VAL A 570 -2.49 -39.00 -8.99
C VAL A 570 -3.88 -38.96 -8.36
N GLY A 571 -4.03 -38.16 -7.30
CA GLY A 571 -5.21 -38.10 -6.46
C GLY A 571 -6.46 -37.62 -7.17
N ALA A 572 -7.61 -37.75 -6.48
CA ALA A 572 -8.85 -37.12 -6.93
C ALA A 572 -8.65 -35.60 -7.08
N SER A 573 -9.30 -35.01 -8.07
CA SER A 573 -9.34 -33.55 -8.26
C SER A 573 -7.97 -32.85 -8.36
N ALA A 574 -6.87 -33.61 -8.53
CA ALA A 574 -5.51 -33.07 -8.47
C ALA A 574 -5.26 -31.96 -9.49
N PHE A 575 -5.92 -31.99 -10.64
CA PHE A 575 -5.87 -30.96 -11.69
C PHE A 575 -7.27 -30.48 -12.09
N GLU A 576 -8.30 -30.76 -11.28
CA GLU A 576 -9.64 -30.22 -11.53
C GLU A 576 -9.61 -28.69 -11.45
N GLY A 577 -10.42 -27.99 -12.25
CA GLY A 577 -10.39 -26.52 -12.32
C GLY A 577 -9.20 -25.92 -13.09
N CYS A 578 -8.26 -26.72 -13.59
CA CYS A 578 -7.19 -26.26 -14.50
C CYS A 578 -7.76 -25.97 -15.90
N THR A 579 -8.48 -24.87 -16.07
CA THR A 579 -9.28 -24.58 -17.28
C THR A 579 -8.48 -24.42 -18.56
N SER A 580 -7.18 -24.11 -18.48
CA SER A 580 -6.28 -24.04 -19.64
C SER A 580 -5.62 -25.37 -20.01
N LEU A 581 -5.77 -26.42 -19.20
CA LEU A 581 -5.10 -27.70 -19.40
C LEU A 581 -5.78 -28.45 -20.55
N LYS A 582 -5.01 -28.69 -21.62
CA LYS A 582 -5.49 -29.41 -22.81
C LYS A 582 -4.74 -30.70 -23.05
N ASP A 583 -3.46 -30.73 -22.68
CA ASP A 583 -2.54 -31.80 -23.04
C ASP A 583 -1.85 -32.37 -21.79
N ILE A 584 -1.94 -33.68 -21.64
CA ILE A 584 -1.28 -34.45 -20.59
C ILE A 584 -0.23 -35.35 -21.26
N TYR A 585 1.03 -35.15 -20.91
CA TYR A 585 2.15 -35.90 -21.46
C TYR A 585 2.61 -36.96 -20.45
N SER A 586 2.24 -38.22 -20.67
CA SER A 586 2.55 -39.31 -19.77
C SER A 586 3.64 -40.22 -20.34
N TYR A 587 4.80 -40.21 -19.71
CA TYR A 587 5.93 -41.10 -20.00
C TYR A 587 5.86 -42.42 -19.21
N ALA A 588 4.75 -42.68 -18.51
CA ALA A 588 4.58 -43.90 -17.74
C ALA A 588 4.27 -45.09 -18.63
N LYS A 589 5.04 -46.15 -18.47
CA LYS A 589 4.85 -47.43 -19.18
C LYS A 589 3.67 -48.21 -18.65
N THR A 590 3.19 -47.87 -17.47
CA THR A 590 1.97 -48.38 -16.84
C THR A 590 1.15 -47.16 -16.45
N PRO A 591 -0.15 -47.09 -16.81
CA PRO A 591 -0.98 -45.95 -16.46
C PRO A 591 -0.97 -45.71 -14.94
N PRO A 592 -0.63 -44.49 -14.47
CA PRO A 592 -0.73 -44.15 -13.06
C PRO A 592 -2.16 -44.33 -12.56
N GLN A 593 -2.34 -44.66 -11.28
CA GLN A 593 -3.68 -44.72 -10.69
C GLN A 593 -4.27 -43.32 -10.61
N ILE A 594 -5.46 -43.14 -11.21
CA ILE A 594 -6.22 -41.88 -11.19
C ILE A 594 -7.67 -42.13 -10.75
N GLN A 595 -8.44 -41.06 -10.59
CA GLN A 595 -9.88 -41.09 -10.30
C GLN A 595 -10.67 -40.25 -11.32
N SER A 596 -12.00 -40.27 -11.25
CA SER A 596 -12.88 -39.65 -12.25
C SER A 596 -12.71 -38.13 -12.40
N SER A 597 -12.26 -37.43 -11.37
CA SER A 597 -12.04 -35.97 -11.36
C SER A 597 -10.57 -35.57 -11.41
N THR A 598 -9.63 -36.50 -11.60
CA THR A 598 -8.19 -36.18 -11.48
C THR A 598 -7.73 -35.11 -12.48
N PHE A 599 -8.25 -35.09 -13.70
CA PHE A 599 -7.95 -34.12 -14.74
C PHE A 599 -9.24 -33.52 -15.34
N PRO A 600 -9.19 -32.32 -15.94
CA PRO A 600 -10.33 -31.73 -16.63
C PRO A 600 -10.81 -32.60 -17.79
N GLU A 601 -12.12 -32.61 -18.02
CA GLU A 601 -12.71 -33.32 -19.16
C GLU A 601 -12.18 -32.78 -20.51
N GLY A 602 -12.05 -33.66 -21.50
CA GLY A 602 -11.65 -33.27 -22.86
C GLY A 602 -10.15 -33.10 -23.08
N CYS A 603 -9.30 -33.36 -22.07
CA CYS A 603 -7.85 -33.39 -22.28
C CYS A 603 -7.42 -34.50 -23.26
N THR A 604 -6.38 -34.22 -24.04
CA THR A 604 -5.67 -35.22 -24.84
C THR A 604 -4.49 -35.76 -24.03
N VAL A 605 -4.35 -37.09 -24.01
CA VAL A 605 -3.26 -37.77 -23.30
C VAL A 605 -2.29 -38.32 -24.33
N HIS A 606 -1.09 -37.77 -24.32
CA HIS A 606 0.04 -38.16 -25.15
C HIS A 606 0.86 -39.21 -24.41
N VAL A 607 1.00 -40.39 -25.01
CA VAL A 607 1.78 -41.50 -24.45
C VAL A 607 2.82 -42.00 -25.44
N MET A 608 3.83 -42.70 -24.94
CA MET A 608 4.85 -43.31 -25.79
C MET A 608 4.24 -44.37 -26.72
N PRO A 609 4.71 -44.47 -27.98
CA PRO A 609 4.30 -45.53 -28.90
C PRO A 609 4.44 -46.92 -28.29
N GLY A 610 3.38 -47.73 -28.44
CA GLY A 610 3.30 -49.10 -27.92
C GLY A 610 2.73 -49.22 -26.50
N PHE A 611 2.42 -48.10 -25.84
CA PHE A 611 1.80 -48.10 -24.50
C PHE A 611 0.34 -47.65 -24.48
N GLY A 612 -0.21 -47.15 -25.59
CA GLY A 612 -1.59 -46.64 -25.65
C GLY A 612 -2.66 -47.68 -25.30
N ASP A 613 -2.46 -48.95 -25.64
CA ASP A 613 -3.42 -50.02 -25.30
C ASP A 613 -3.60 -50.20 -23.80
N LYS A 614 -2.56 -49.96 -23.00
CA LYS A 614 -2.67 -50.03 -21.53
C LYS A 614 -3.54 -48.91 -20.98
N TYR A 615 -3.39 -47.68 -21.48
CA TYR A 615 -4.21 -46.54 -21.09
C TYR A 615 -5.67 -46.71 -21.54
N ARG A 616 -5.89 -47.26 -22.74
CA ARG A 616 -7.24 -47.56 -23.25
C ARG A 616 -7.92 -48.71 -22.50
N ALA A 617 -7.17 -49.61 -21.88
CA ALA A 617 -7.70 -50.69 -21.05
C ALA A 617 -7.99 -50.26 -19.60
N ASP A 618 -7.35 -49.21 -19.11
CA ASP A 618 -7.55 -48.69 -17.76
C ASP A 618 -8.92 -48.00 -17.61
N TYR A 619 -9.56 -48.21 -16.45
CA TYR A 619 -10.94 -47.81 -16.22
C TYR A 619 -11.17 -46.30 -16.33
N PHE A 620 -10.21 -45.48 -15.87
CA PHE A 620 -10.32 -44.03 -15.85
C PHE A 620 -9.64 -43.39 -17.06
N TRP A 621 -8.45 -43.88 -17.44
CA TRP A 621 -7.72 -43.30 -18.58
C TRP A 621 -8.44 -43.49 -19.92
N ARG A 622 -9.23 -44.56 -20.09
CA ARG A 622 -10.02 -44.80 -21.31
C ARG A 622 -11.05 -43.70 -21.63
N GLY A 623 -11.36 -42.81 -20.67
CA GLY A 623 -12.27 -41.68 -20.88
C GLY A 623 -11.64 -40.52 -21.67
N PHE A 624 -10.32 -40.50 -21.84
CA PHE A 624 -9.60 -39.43 -22.53
C PHE A 624 -9.29 -39.77 -23.99
N ASN A 625 -8.97 -38.73 -24.77
CA ASN A 625 -8.42 -38.90 -26.11
C ASN A 625 -6.94 -39.33 -26.01
N ILE A 626 -6.66 -40.63 -26.20
CA ILE A 626 -5.31 -41.19 -26.10
C ILE A 626 -4.60 -41.18 -27.46
N VAL A 627 -3.44 -40.52 -27.56
CA VAL A 627 -2.60 -40.47 -28.77
C VAL A 627 -1.19 -40.99 -28.48
N GLU A 628 -0.63 -41.70 -29.46
CA GLU A 628 0.68 -42.38 -29.37
C GLU A 628 1.74 -41.64 -30.20
N ASP A 629 2.02 -40.40 -29.83
CA ASP A 629 2.90 -39.48 -30.54
C ASP A 629 4.04 -38.92 -29.67
N LEU A 630 4.13 -39.37 -28.42
CA LEU A 630 5.15 -38.93 -27.48
C LEU A 630 6.51 -39.55 -27.83
N ASN A 631 7.50 -38.70 -28.13
CA ASN A 631 8.89 -39.16 -28.19
C ASN A 631 9.40 -39.48 -26.78
N PRO A 632 10.37 -40.40 -26.60
CA PRO A 632 11.01 -40.62 -25.30
C PRO A 632 11.54 -39.31 -24.74
N ASP A 633 11.37 -39.05 -23.44
CA ASP A 633 11.87 -37.82 -22.81
C ASP A 633 13.39 -37.75 -23.01
N PRO A 634 13.90 -36.81 -23.84
CA PRO A 634 15.32 -36.72 -24.13
C PRO A 634 16.13 -36.29 -22.91
N THR A 635 15.48 -35.72 -21.89
CA THR A 635 16.12 -35.33 -20.63
C THR A 635 16.27 -36.51 -19.64
N ALA A 636 15.49 -37.59 -19.81
CA ALA A 636 15.54 -38.77 -18.96
C ALA A 636 16.86 -39.55 -19.12
N VAL A 637 17.44 -39.58 -20.32
CA VAL A 637 18.69 -40.31 -20.64
C VAL A 637 19.97 -39.56 -20.27
N ILE A 638 19.87 -38.29 -19.87
CA ILE A 638 21.05 -37.49 -19.53
C ILE A 638 21.60 -37.99 -18.19
N PRO A 639 22.85 -38.51 -18.15
CA PRO A 639 23.41 -39.07 -16.94
C PRO A 639 23.64 -37.97 -15.91
N VAL A 640 23.44 -38.32 -14.65
CA VAL A 640 23.63 -37.43 -13.51
C VAL A 640 25.08 -37.53 -13.04
N PRO A 641 25.92 -36.51 -13.29
CA PRO A 641 27.33 -36.56 -12.92
C PRO A 641 27.47 -36.32 -11.42
N ASP A 642 28.33 -37.11 -10.78
CA ASP A 642 28.62 -37.01 -9.34
C ASP A 642 29.79 -36.06 -9.04
N ASP A 643 30.06 -35.10 -9.94
CA ASP A 643 31.19 -34.17 -9.84
C ASP A 643 30.81 -32.80 -9.24
N GLY A 644 29.55 -32.64 -8.83
CA GLY A 644 29.04 -31.42 -8.21
C GLY A 644 28.92 -30.21 -9.14
N GLN A 645 29.26 -30.32 -10.42
CA GLN A 645 29.22 -29.19 -11.36
C GLN A 645 27.85 -29.05 -12.02
N PRO A 646 27.20 -27.87 -11.95
CA PRO A 646 25.91 -27.67 -12.57
C PRO A 646 26.01 -27.67 -14.11
N ARG A 647 25.19 -28.48 -14.77
CA ARG A 647 25.00 -28.56 -16.21
C ARG A 647 23.58 -28.18 -16.56
N TYR A 648 23.38 -27.48 -17.66
CA TYR A 648 22.07 -27.03 -18.09
C TYR A 648 21.77 -27.69 -19.43
N TYR A 649 20.53 -28.06 -19.66
CA TYR A 649 20.03 -28.65 -20.88
C TYR A 649 18.68 -28.02 -21.22
N ASP A 650 18.35 -27.89 -22.49
CA ASP A 650 17.02 -27.49 -22.93
C ASP A 650 16.01 -28.66 -22.79
N LEU A 651 14.74 -28.39 -23.04
CA LEU A 651 13.67 -29.41 -23.03
C LEU A 651 13.81 -30.49 -24.13
N LYS A 652 14.76 -30.33 -25.06
CA LYS A 652 15.10 -31.30 -26.09
C LYS A 652 16.33 -32.13 -25.72
N GLY A 653 16.90 -31.91 -24.53
CA GLY A 653 18.08 -32.60 -24.01
C GLY A 653 19.43 -32.09 -24.53
N ASN A 654 19.46 -30.94 -25.21
CA ASN A 654 20.71 -30.33 -25.68
C ASN A 654 21.33 -29.46 -24.59
N PRO A 655 22.67 -29.35 -24.48
CA PRO A 655 23.32 -28.43 -23.54
C PRO A 655 22.82 -26.99 -23.69
N ALA A 656 22.60 -26.33 -22.55
CA ALA A 656 22.10 -24.96 -22.45
C ALA A 656 22.99 -24.12 -21.51
N SER A 657 22.74 -22.82 -21.48
CA SER A 657 23.42 -21.87 -20.58
C SER A 657 22.74 -21.79 -19.20
N TYR A 658 23.48 -21.31 -18.21
CA TYR A 658 22.93 -20.90 -16.92
C TYR A 658 21.75 -19.92 -17.12
N GLY A 659 20.62 -20.18 -16.46
CA GLY A 659 19.40 -19.36 -16.57
C GLY A 659 18.45 -19.74 -17.72
N SER A 660 18.78 -20.76 -18.52
CA SER A 660 17.88 -21.27 -19.56
C SER A 660 16.79 -22.19 -19.01
N LYS A 661 15.57 -22.08 -19.56
CA LYS A 661 14.46 -23.03 -19.32
C LYS A 661 14.88 -24.43 -19.79
N GLY A 662 14.58 -25.47 -19.00
CA GLY A 662 14.93 -26.86 -19.35
C GLY A 662 15.27 -27.73 -18.15
N LEU A 663 16.39 -28.44 -18.19
CA LEU A 663 16.89 -29.31 -17.12
C LEU A 663 18.26 -28.80 -16.63
N ARG A 664 18.37 -28.52 -15.34
CA ARG A 664 19.65 -28.36 -14.63
C ARG A 664 20.02 -29.68 -13.96
N ILE A 665 21.26 -30.11 -14.11
CA ILE A 665 21.83 -31.25 -13.39
C ILE A 665 22.94 -30.73 -12.49
N GLY A 666 22.91 -30.99 -11.20
CA GLY A 666 23.96 -30.58 -10.26
C GLY A 666 23.81 -31.30 -8.94
N ASN A 667 24.90 -31.46 -8.17
CA ASN A 667 24.89 -32.18 -6.89
C ASN A 667 24.29 -33.60 -6.98
N GLY A 668 24.59 -34.34 -8.05
CA GLY A 668 24.07 -35.70 -8.21
C GLY A 668 22.55 -35.76 -8.47
N ARG A 669 21.93 -34.67 -8.97
CA ARG A 669 20.48 -34.49 -9.09
C ARG A 669 20.03 -33.76 -10.36
N LYS A 670 18.78 -33.97 -10.80
CA LYS A 670 18.08 -33.34 -11.93
C LYS A 670 17.03 -32.33 -11.43
N TYR A 671 17.01 -31.12 -11.98
CA TYR A 671 16.10 -30.03 -11.61
C TYR A 671 15.50 -29.45 -12.89
N TYR A 672 14.19 -29.51 -13.08
CA TYR A 672 13.57 -28.82 -14.21
C TYR A 672 13.45 -27.32 -13.90
N LEU A 673 13.97 -26.49 -14.81
CA LEU A 673 13.94 -25.03 -14.74
C LEU A 673 12.82 -24.51 -15.66
N ASN A 674 11.89 -23.75 -15.09
CA ASN A 674 10.71 -23.21 -15.79
C ASN A 674 10.98 -21.88 -16.50
#